data_AF-A0A2E1CNC1-F1
#
_entry.id   AF-A0A2E1CNC1-F1
#
_cell.length_a   1.000
_cell.length_b   1.000
_cell.length_c   1.000
_cell.angle_alpha   90.00
_cell.angle_beta   90.00
_cell.angle_gamma   90.00
#
_symmetry.space_group_name_H-M   'P 1'
#
loop_
_entity.id
_entity.type
_entity.pdbx_description
1 polymer ?
#
loop_
_entity_poly.entity_id
_entity_poly.type
_entity_poly.pdbx_seq_one_letter_code
_entity_poly.pdbx_strand_id
1 'polypeptide(L)'
;MKLLPEQNSFETNDFNGKKLPPIFTVKKKDTGIFSAVTLSLILAACGGGGGGGGAVSPTPDSGSGSGSDSGSSATAGIELDGGSYAATAEADTFIVDVSFDGTSIVSLDNDSIITGFDPENDTILLRGTGAPSSFDATALTGSTGVEVSQSTINNNTIIYFSPNSSNASSSITLAGILDGDLSSISVSAEEGSANDSSASTSGGTDLSSGTVSATDSADAFVYEIKFINGAPVAIDGEVVIDGFDASSDTLTLQAASVPSGFTKTSLASAEGVDVTTNTIDNYTLISFAPDSSGASGSIKINGIVDADLSSLNINILSGSVSSSSDLGSGSNIELGTTDLTAQSDAENFVFDASYASDTISGDDGPVTISGFDQTNDKIVILASAMPVGYDLDDFKSAAGVDIQASTIDNNTVIYFAPDANGNSTSLTLDGIVDSDLSNTNLVFTSSLEGATSSGTATSTDTGASSESTTTSDTSSDTSSDTSSDTSSDTSSDTSSDTSSDTSSDASSSDSAAVTYNVVDIASATQDTDVTGTEGADEFRYEFADSGTSATSSEGNFIVTITDFDSSQDKIVFVNVGGDNLTVDEFKGLGGVEISGNSFDNQTRILFDKDSSGGSGELAINGIYDSDLSTITIEILSDTNLTASSSGDFG
;
A
#
# COMPACT_ATOMS: atom_id res chain seq x y z
N MET A 1 -22.51 60.14 -38.35
CA MET A 1 -23.31 59.95 -37.13
C MET A 1 -22.42 59.17 -36.18
N LYS A 2 -21.89 59.84 -35.16
CA LYS A 2 -20.83 59.35 -34.27
C LYS A 2 -21.50 59.15 -32.91
N LEU A 3 -21.60 57.91 -32.44
CA LEU A 3 -22.16 57.57 -31.14
C LEU A 3 -21.08 57.83 -30.07
N LEU A 4 -21.44 58.58 -29.03
CA LEU A 4 -20.59 58.89 -27.89
C LEU A 4 -20.72 57.78 -26.83
N PRO A 5 -19.66 57.45 -26.08
CA PRO A 5 -19.70 56.49 -24.98
C PRO A 5 -20.17 57.15 -23.67
N GLU A 6 -21.05 56.46 -22.93
CA GLU A 6 -21.46 56.82 -21.57
C GLU A 6 -20.31 56.61 -20.57
N GLN A 7 -20.11 57.62 -19.72
CA GLN A 7 -19.21 57.61 -18.59
C GLN A 7 -19.99 57.18 -17.34
N ASN A 8 -19.62 56.06 -16.71
CA ASN A 8 -20.04 55.75 -15.34
C ASN A 8 -18.99 56.26 -14.36
N SER A 9 -19.22 57.46 -13.81
CA SER A 9 -18.53 57.97 -12.63
C SER A 9 -19.41 57.71 -11.40
N PHE A 10 -19.05 56.76 -10.55
CA PHE A 10 -19.59 56.70 -9.20
C PHE A 10 -18.73 57.60 -8.29
N GLU A 11 -19.24 58.82 -8.08
CA GLU A 11 -18.79 59.70 -7.02
C GLU A 11 -19.20 59.13 -5.65
N THR A 12 -18.23 59.05 -4.75
CA THR A 12 -18.41 58.86 -3.31
C THR A 12 -19.24 60.01 -2.73
N ASN A 13 -20.47 59.72 -2.28
CA ASN A 13 -21.28 60.68 -1.51
C ASN A 13 -21.45 60.22 -0.05
N ASP A 14 -20.79 61.00 0.80
CA ASP A 14 -20.94 61.18 2.24
C ASP A 14 -22.42 61.23 2.68
N PHE A 15 -22.80 60.33 3.60
CA PHE A 15 -24.11 60.34 4.27
C PHE A 15 -23.95 60.37 5.80
N ASN A 16 -23.28 61.41 6.29
CA ASN A 16 -23.53 61.89 7.65
C ASN A 16 -24.95 62.50 7.75
N GLY A 17 -25.83 61.85 8.52
CA GLY A 17 -26.87 62.56 9.26
C GLY A 17 -28.31 62.57 8.74
N LYS A 18 -28.84 61.49 8.15
CA LYS A 18 -30.30 61.36 7.96
C LYS A 18 -30.86 60.04 8.51
N LYS A 19 -31.77 60.21 9.46
CA LYS A 19 -32.48 59.23 10.28
C LYS A 19 -33.38 58.35 9.40
N LEU A 20 -33.10 57.05 9.33
CA LEU A 20 -33.91 56.06 8.61
C LEU A 20 -35.19 55.68 9.42
N PRO A 21 -36.29 55.26 8.76
CA PRO A 21 -37.59 54.98 9.39
C PRO A 21 -37.61 53.70 10.25
N PRO A 22 -38.56 53.58 11.21
CA PRO A 22 -38.56 52.52 12.20
C PRO A 22 -39.23 51.26 11.65
N ILE A 23 -38.48 50.42 10.94
CA ILE A 23 -38.90 49.04 10.67
C ILE A 23 -37.89 48.00 11.14
N PHE A 24 -36.76 48.44 11.69
CA PHE A 24 -35.76 47.59 12.35
C PHE A 24 -35.69 47.93 13.84
N THR A 25 -36.67 47.48 14.62
CA THR A 25 -36.50 47.35 16.08
C THR A 25 -36.15 45.90 16.38
N VAL A 26 -34.86 45.59 16.41
CA VAL A 26 -34.36 44.30 16.90
C VAL A 26 -34.58 44.27 18.40
N LYS A 27 -35.62 43.55 18.85
CA LYS A 27 -35.73 43.17 20.26
C LYS A 27 -34.74 42.04 20.53
N LYS A 28 -33.68 42.34 21.28
CA LYS A 28 -32.92 41.30 22.00
C LYS A 28 -33.90 40.57 22.92
N LYS A 29 -34.13 39.29 22.66
CA LYS A 29 -34.88 38.40 23.54
C LYS A 29 -33.88 37.44 24.17
N ASP A 30 -33.41 37.79 25.35
CA ASP A 30 -32.77 36.85 26.26
C ASP A 30 -33.75 35.71 26.53
N THR A 31 -33.41 34.50 26.11
CA THR A 31 -34.18 33.30 26.45
C THR A 31 -33.26 32.41 27.27
N GLY A 32 -33.31 32.61 28.58
CA GLY A 32 -32.73 31.73 29.58
C GLY A 32 -33.56 30.45 29.73
N ILE A 33 -32.82 29.37 29.95
CA ILE A 33 -33.16 27.97 30.17
C ILE A 33 -34.21 27.78 31.27
N PHE A 34 -35.21 26.90 31.07
CA PHE A 34 -35.80 26.00 32.08
C PHE A 34 -36.67 24.95 31.36
N SER A 35 -36.14 23.74 31.14
CA SER A 35 -37.00 22.57 30.87
C SER A 35 -37.08 21.75 32.16
N ALA A 36 -38.29 21.71 32.73
CA ALA A 36 -38.62 20.93 33.90
C ALA A 36 -38.95 19.50 33.45
N VAL A 37 -38.08 18.53 33.76
CA VAL A 37 -38.44 17.11 33.65
C VAL A 37 -39.20 16.72 34.91
N THR A 38 -40.49 16.47 34.74
CA THR A 38 -41.41 16.01 35.77
C THR A 38 -41.13 14.56 36.13
N LEU A 39 -40.73 14.32 37.38
CA LEU A 39 -40.56 12.99 37.96
C LEU A 39 -41.92 12.34 38.23
N SER A 40 -42.25 11.22 37.58
CA SER A 40 -43.42 10.42 37.94
C SER A 40 -43.08 9.47 39.08
N LEU A 41 -43.54 9.83 40.27
CA LEU A 41 -43.57 8.99 41.47
C LEU A 41 -44.70 7.95 41.32
N ILE A 42 -44.37 6.69 41.04
CA ILE A 42 -45.29 5.56 41.21
C ILE A 42 -44.79 4.71 42.37
N LEU A 43 -45.53 4.75 43.46
CA LEU A 43 -45.35 3.94 44.66
C LEU A 43 -46.56 3.00 44.80
N ALA A 44 -46.37 1.71 44.57
CA ALA A 44 -47.23 0.61 45.03
C ALA A 44 -46.36 -0.66 45.05
N ALA A 45 -45.88 -1.10 46.21
CA ALA A 45 -46.55 -1.93 47.21
C ALA A 45 -46.65 -3.43 46.83
N CYS A 46 -45.98 -4.23 47.67
CA CYS A 46 -46.46 -5.50 48.23
C CYS A 46 -46.24 -6.82 47.45
N GLY A 47 -45.45 -7.71 48.08
CA GLY A 47 -45.48 -9.17 47.95
C GLY A 47 -44.48 -9.75 46.94
N GLY A 48 -43.61 -10.71 47.21
CA GLY A 48 -43.41 -11.57 48.38
C GLY A 48 -42.77 -12.89 47.91
N GLY A 49 -41.76 -13.38 48.64
CA GLY A 49 -41.21 -14.75 48.55
C GLY A 49 -40.16 -14.95 47.44
N GLY A 50 -39.04 -15.64 47.66
CA GLY A 50 -38.54 -16.33 48.83
C GLY A 50 -37.29 -17.15 48.45
N GLY A 51 -36.46 -17.45 49.46
CA GLY A 51 -35.39 -18.47 49.43
C GLY A 51 -34.12 -18.05 48.69
N GLY A 52 -32.91 -18.22 49.21
CA GLY A 52 -32.46 -18.90 50.40
C GLY A 52 -30.96 -19.19 50.27
N GLY A 53 -30.24 -19.19 51.40
CA GLY A 53 -28.84 -19.62 51.54
C GLY A 53 -27.83 -18.54 51.09
N GLY A 54 -26.83 -18.14 51.85
CA GLY A 54 -26.16 -18.78 52.97
C GLY A 54 -24.64 -18.66 52.73
N ALA A 55 -23.88 -18.48 53.80
CA ALA A 55 -22.40 -18.45 53.88
C ALA A 55 -21.75 -17.12 53.44
N VAL A 56 -21.43 -16.24 54.41
CA VAL A 56 -20.14 -16.13 55.13
C VAL A 56 -18.98 -15.69 54.25
N SER A 57 -18.51 -14.46 54.51
CA SER A 57 -17.19 -13.98 54.12
C SER A 57 -16.12 -14.78 54.87
N PRO A 58 -15.12 -15.34 54.17
CA PRO A 58 -13.81 -15.53 54.74
C PRO A 58 -12.92 -14.36 54.33
N THR A 59 -12.38 -13.68 55.33
CA THR A 59 -11.11 -12.98 55.23
C THR A 59 -10.04 -13.94 54.69
N PRO A 60 -9.31 -13.60 53.61
CA PRO A 60 -8.10 -14.34 53.27
C PRO A 60 -6.95 -13.90 54.18
N ASP A 61 -6.60 -14.89 54.99
CA ASP A 61 -5.37 -15.10 55.73
C ASP A 61 -4.12 -14.97 54.86
N SER A 62 -3.09 -14.38 55.44
CA SER A 62 -1.73 -14.33 54.92
C SER A 62 -1.10 -15.72 54.88
N GLY A 63 -1.09 -16.34 53.69
CA GLY A 63 -0.47 -17.64 53.45
C GLY A 63 0.26 -17.68 52.11
N SER A 64 1.58 -17.68 52.19
CA SER A 64 2.54 -17.92 51.12
C SER A 64 2.23 -19.15 50.26
N GLY A 65 2.04 -18.93 48.96
CA GLY A 65 2.12 -19.95 47.91
C GLY A 65 2.83 -19.35 46.71
N SER A 66 4.04 -19.84 46.42
CA SER A 66 4.75 -19.56 45.17
C SER A 66 3.97 -20.16 44.01
N GLY A 67 3.18 -19.33 43.34
CA GLY A 67 2.73 -19.55 41.96
C GLY A 67 3.61 -18.68 41.08
N SER A 68 4.37 -19.31 40.20
CA SER A 68 5.13 -18.63 39.16
C SER A 68 4.15 -18.20 38.07
N ASP A 69 3.59 -17.00 38.19
CA ASP A 69 3.00 -16.32 37.04
C ASP A 69 4.14 -15.67 36.26
N SER A 70 4.41 -16.23 35.09
CA SER A 70 5.16 -15.58 34.02
C SER A 70 4.29 -14.44 33.47
N GLY A 71 4.32 -13.30 34.16
CA GLY A 71 3.81 -12.05 33.62
C GLY A 71 4.69 -11.64 32.44
N SER A 72 4.11 -11.68 31.24
CA SER A 72 4.67 -11.02 30.07
C SER A 72 4.80 -9.53 30.38
N SER A 73 6.03 -9.03 30.36
CA SER A 73 6.29 -7.60 30.47
C SER A 73 5.95 -7.01 29.11
N ALA A 74 4.85 -6.27 28.98
CA ALA A 74 4.59 -5.50 27.77
C ALA A 74 5.74 -4.50 27.57
N THR A 75 6.58 -4.74 26.58
CA THR A 75 7.68 -3.85 26.23
C THR A 75 7.11 -2.63 25.54
N ALA A 76 7.40 -1.43 26.05
CA ALA A 76 6.95 -0.20 25.43
C ALA A 76 7.72 0.02 24.11
N GLY A 77 7.02 0.07 22.99
CA GLY A 77 7.59 0.31 21.66
C GLY A 77 6.53 0.45 20.58
N ILE A 78 6.97 0.71 19.35
CA ILE A 78 6.17 0.83 18.13
C ILE A 78 6.13 -0.55 17.47
N GLU A 79 4.95 -1.16 17.43
CA GLU A 79 4.74 -2.47 16.80
C GLU A 79 4.78 -2.35 15.26
N LEU A 80 5.58 -3.19 14.62
CA LEU A 80 5.79 -3.21 13.18
C LEU A 80 4.97 -4.31 12.49
N ASP A 81 3.65 -4.16 12.45
CA ASP A 81 2.74 -5.13 11.81
C ASP A 81 2.61 -4.97 10.27
N GLY A 82 3.38 -4.05 9.69
CA GLY A 82 3.39 -3.70 8.27
C GLY A 82 3.02 -2.24 7.97
N GLY A 83 3.55 -1.71 6.87
CA GLY A 83 3.28 -0.34 6.41
C GLY A 83 4.42 0.64 6.70
N SER A 84 4.11 1.94 6.75
CA SER A 84 5.12 3.00 6.90
C SER A 84 5.05 3.66 8.28
N TYR A 85 6.21 3.75 8.93
CA TYR A 85 6.42 4.29 10.25
C TYR A 85 7.40 5.47 10.17
N ALA A 86 7.17 6.48 11.00
CA ALA A 86 8.07 7.63 11.13
C ALA A 86 8.65 7.62 12.54
N ALA A 87 9.99 7.51 12.61
CA ALA A 87 10.71 7.69 13.85
C ALA A 87 10.60 9.14 14.31
N THR A 88 10.63 9.31 15.63
CA THR A 88 10.67 10.58 16.32
C THR A 88 12.12 11.03 16.51
N ALA A 89 12.31 12.19 17.14
CA ALA A 89 13.65 12.64 17.53
C ALA A 89 14.09 12.11 18.91
N GLU A 90 13.21 11.41 19.62
CA GLU A 90 13.49 10.74 20.88
C GLU A 90 13.87 9.28 20.59
N ALA A 91 14.37 8.55 21.60
CA ALA A 91 14.70 7.14 21.43
C ALA A 91 13.44 6.31 21.19
N ASP A 92 13.31 5.76 19.98
CA ASP A 92 12.23 4.86 19.61
C ASP A 92 12.65 3.39 19.67
N THR A 93 11.70 2.52 19.99
CA THR A 93 11.90 1.07 19.93
C THR A 93 10.89 0.50 18.97
N PHE A 94 11.35 -0.03 17.84
CA PHE A 94 10.51 -0.66 16.83
C PHE A 94 10.50 -2.15 17.05
N ILE A 95 9.32 -2.70 17.33
CA ILE A 95 9.13 -4.09 17.73
C ILE A 95 8.68 -4.89 16.53
N VAL A 96 9.38 -5.99 16.27
CA VAL A 96 9.10 -6.93 15.18
C VAL A 96 8.84 -8.27 15.82
N ASP A 97 7.66 -8.83 15.58
CA ASP A 97 7.33 -10.16 16.00
C ASP A 97 7.98 -11.19 15.08
N VAL A 98 8.70 -12.11 15.70
CA VAL A 98 9.45 -13.15 15.03
C VAL A 98 9.29 -14.49 15.73
N SER A 99 9.52 -15.56 14.98
CA SER A 99 9.70 -16.91 15.52
C SER A 99 11.19 -17.26 15.50
N PHE A 100 11.73 -17.62 16.67
CA PHE A 100 13.08 -18.14 16.80
C PHE A 100 13.05 -19.68 16.78
N ASP A 101 13.56 -20.31 15.71
CA ASP A 101 13.82 -21.75 15.67
C ASP A 101 15.33 -22.02 15.68
N GLY A 102 15.92 -21.91 16.87
CA GLY A 102 17.35 -22.11 17.07
C GLY A 102 18.21 -20.99 16.47
N THR A 103 18.77 -21.20 15.27
CA THR A 103 19.53 -20.18 14.53
C THR A 103 18.71 -19.50 13.45
N SER A 104 17.47 -19.95 13.22
CA SER A 104 16.58 -19.39 12.21
C SER A 104 15.66 -18.34 12.81
N ILE A 105 15.47 -17.26 12.06
CA ILE A 105 14.51 -16.21 12.39
C ILE A 105 13.54 -16.10 11.22
N VAL A 106 12.26 -16.08 11.54
CA VAL A 106 11.17 -15.86 10.59
C VAL A 106 10.32 -14.75 11.18
N SER A 107 10.08 -13.68 10.43
CA SER A 107 9.17 -12.64 10.87
C SER A 107 7.73 -13.12 10.73
N LEU A 108 6.92 -12.73 11.70
CA LEU A 108 5.48 -12.99 11.77
C LEU A 108 4.69 -11.77 11.27
N ASP A 109 5.38 -10.66 11.01
CA ASP A 109 4.83 -9.40 10.55
C ASP A 109 4.98 -9.23 9.03
N ASN A 110 4.29 -8.21 8.50
CA ASN A 110 4.39 -7.81 7.09
C ASN A 110 5.53 -6.81 6.84
N ASP A 111 5.76 -6.49 5.57
CA ASP A 111 6.75 -5.49 5.15
C ASP A 111 6.54 -4.13 5.81
N SER A 112 7.59 -3.62 6.44
CA SER A 112 7.59 -2.36 7.16
C SER A 112 8.66 -1.41 6.64
N ILE A 113 8.33 -0.13 6.51
CA ILE A 113 9.25 0.94 6.15
C ILE A 113 9.34 1.90 7.32
N ILE A 114 10.56 2.18 7.79
CA ILE A 114 10.82 3.15 8.85
C ILE A 114 11.55 4.33 8.25
N THR A 115 10.97 5.51 8.39
CA THR A 115 11.55 6.78 7.96
C THR A 115 12.10 7.55 9.16
N GLY A 116 13.23 8.23 8.98
CA GLY A 116 13.80 9.09 10.02
C GLY A 116 14.50 8.36 11.18
N PHE A 117 14.71 7.05 11.07
CA PHE A 117 15.39 6.23 12.08
C PHE A 117 16.74 6.85 12.49
N ASP A 118 16.96 7.06 13.77
CA ASP A 118 18.21 7.56 14.35
C ASP A 118 19.05 6.39 14.89
N PRO A 119 20.14 5.97 14.20
CA PRO A 119 20.96 4.85 14.65
C PRO A 119 21.61 5.03 16.04
N GLU A 120 21.71 6.27 16.54
CA GLU A 120 22.28 6.53 17.86
C GLU A 120 21.28 6.32 19.02
N ASN A 121 19.98 6.48 18.76
CA ASN A 121 18.94 6.52 19.80
C ASN A 121 17.85 5.46 19.61
N ASP A 122 17.58 5.05 18.38
CA ASP A 122 16.53 4.10 18.05
C ASP A 122 17.02 2.66 18.10
N THR A 123 16.11 1.73 18.32
CA THR A 123 16.41 0.30 18.41
C THR A 123 15.37 -0.53 17.68
N ILE A 124 15.82 -1.58 16.99
CA ILE A 124 14.96 -2.66 16.50
C ILE A 124 14.94 -3.76 17.56
N LEU A 125 13.75 -4.10 18.05
CA LEU A 125 13.52 -5.16 19.01
C LEU A 125 12.80 -6.34 18.33
N LEU A 126 13.46 -7.48 18.27
CA LEU A 126 12.87 -8.73 17.78
C LEU A 126 12.21 -9.46 18.94
N ARG A 127 10.88 -9.44 18.98
CA ARG A 127 10.10 -10.11 20.03
C ARG A 127 9.66 -11.48 19.52
N GLY A 128 9.87 -12.52 20.31
CA GLY A 128 9.50 -13.86 19.88
C GLY A 128 9.74 -14.95 20.90
N THR A 129 9.02 -16.06 20.75
CA THR A 129 9.23 -17.23 21.62
C THR A 129 10.58 -17.87 21.32
N GLY A 130 11.38 -18.14 22.35
CA GLY A 130 12.73 -18.69 22.18
C GLY A 130 13.80 -17.64 21.91
N ALA A 131 13.52 -16.36 22.20
CA ALA A 131 14.48 -15.28 22.02
C ALA A 131 15.74 -15.51 22.86
N PRO A 132 16.94 -15.36 22.27
CA PRO A 132 18.19 -15.55 23.01
C PRO A 132 18.44 -14.42 24.01
N SER A 133 18.98 -14.75 25.18
CA SER A 133 19.26 -13.79 26.27
C SER A 133 20.29 -12.69 25.94
N SER A 134 20.97 -12.82 24.80
CA SER A 134 21.89 -11.83 24.24
C SER A 134 21.76 -11.91 22.72
N PHE A 135 21.30 -10.83 22.13
CA PHE A 135 21.10 -10.71 20.69
C PHE A 135 21.51 -9.30 20.26
N ASP A 136 22.21 -9.21 19.14
CA ASP A 136 22.71 -7.98 18.56
C ASP A 136 22.68 -8.06 17.03
N ALA A 137 23.06 -6.96 16.36
CA ALA A 137 23.12 -6.87 14.92
C ALA A 137 24.01 -7.95 14.25
N THR A 138 25.09 -8.37 14.92
CA THR A 138 25.97 -9.45 14.44
C THR A 138 25.29 -10.81 14.54
N ALA A 139 24.52 -11.05 15.61
CA ALA A 139 23.72 -12.26 15.73
C ALA A 139 22.60 -12.29 14.68
N LEU A 140 21.97 -11.15 14.38
CA LEU A 140 20.93 -11.03 13.36
C LEU A 140 21.45 -11.35 11.96
N THR A 141 22.50 -10.67 11.53
CA THR A 141 23.13 -10.89 10.21
C THR A 141 23.74 -12.29 10.05
N GLY A 142 24.10 -12.95 11.16
CA GLY A 142 24.57 -14.33 11.19
C GLY A 142 23.46 -15.39 11.29
N SER A 143 22.20 -14.99 11.45
CA SER A 143 21.07 -15.91 11.60
C SER A 143 20.63 -16.46 10.25
N THR A 144 20.23 -17.72 10.21
CA THR A 144 19.67 -18.32 8.98
C THR A 144 18.30 -17.72 8.74
N GLY A 145 17.99 -17.40 7.50
CA GLY A 145 16.72 -16.75 7.17
C GLY A 145 16.67 -15.26 7.49
N VAL A 146 17.82 -14.62 7.61
CA VAL A 146 17.91 -13.16 7.60
C VAL A 146 18.94 -12.76 6.56
N GLU A 147 18.58 -11.84 5.67
CA GLU A 147 19.46 -11.27 4.66
C GLU A 147 19.42 -9.75 4.76
N VAL A 148 20.58 -9.10 4.71
CA VAL A 148 20.67 -7.63 4.75
C VAL A 148 21.18 -7.15 3.41
N SER A 149 20.42 -6.25 2.80
CA SER A 149 20.77 -5.60 1.54
C SER A 149 20.89 -4.09 1.75
N GLN A 150 21.65 -3.45 0.87
CA GLN A 150 21.79 -2.00 0.82
C GLN A 150 21.34 -1.52 -0.56
N SER A 151 20.52 -0.46 -0.58
CA SER A 151 20.30 0.32 -1.80
C SER A 151 21.11 1.60 -1.69
N THR A 152 22.20 1.69 -2.45
CA THR A 152 23.08 2.88 -2.43
C THR A 152 22.42 4.07 -3.12
N ILE A 153 21.51 3.81 -4.04
CA ILE A 153 20.76 4.82 -4.80
C ILE A 153 19.69 5.50 -3.92
N ASN A 154 18.95 4.72 -3.13
CA ASN A 154 17.89 5.24 -2.26
C ASN A 154 18.38 5.54 -0.84
N ASN A 155 19.65 5.21 -0.55
CA ASN A 155 20.27 5.33 0.76
C ASN A 155 19.50 4.54 1.84
N ASN A 156 19.12 3.30 1.51
CA ASN A 156 18.32 2.44 2.39
C ASN A 156 19.10 1.19 2.81
N THR A 157 18.83 0.73 4.03
CA THR A 157 19.17 -0.61 4.53
C THR A 157 17.89 -1.42 4.56
N ILE A 158 17.91 -2.62 4.00
CA ILE A 158 16.76 -3.52 3.98
C ILE A 158 17.14 -4.81 4.68
N ILE A 159 16.36 -5.20 5.69
CA ILE A 159 16.51 -6.45 6.44
C ILE A 159 15.38 -7.37 6.00
N TYR A 160 15.71 -8.44 5.29
CA TYR A 160 14.78 -9.47 4.85
C TYR A 160 14.73 -10.61 5.85
N PHE A 161 13.54 -11.11 6.12
CA PHE A 161 13.29 -12.31 6.89
C PHE A 161 12.79 -13.43 5.98
N SER A 162 13.23 -14.64 6.28
CA SER A 162 12.88 -15.87 5.60
C SER A 162 11.37 -16.00 5.45
N PRO A 163 10.88 -16.61 4.35
CA PRO A 163 9.48 -16.89 4.19
C PRO A 163 8.93 -17.70 5.37
N ASN A 164 7.75 -17.32 5.87
CA ASN A 164 7.03 -18.13 6.85
C ASN A 164 6.53 -19.44 6.22
N SER A 165 5.87 -20.30 6.99
CA SER A 165 5.35 -21.59 6.50
C SER A 165 4.31 -21.50 5.37
N SER A 166 3.90 -20.27 5.00
CA SER A 166 3.03 -19.94 3.88
C SER A 166 3.78 -19.35 2.66
N ASN A 167 5.13 -19.39 2.66
CA ASN A 167 6.01 -18.78 1.64
C ASN A 167 5.94 -17.25 1.52
N ALA A 168 5.41 -16.54 2.52
CA ALA A 168 5.45 -15.08 2.56
C ALA A 168 6.74 -14.61 3.25
N SER A 169 7.61 -13.93 2.51
CA SER A 169 8.75 -13.18 3.07
C SER A 169 8.27 -11.85 3.63
N SER A 170 9.01 -11.29 4.57
CA SER A 170 8.79 -9.92 5.04
C SER A 170 10.11 -9.18 5.23
N SER A 171 10.03 -7.86 5.27
CA SER A 171 11.19 -7.00 5.30
C SER A 171 10.99 -5.78 6.19
N ILE A 172 12.12 -5.26 6.66
CA ILE A 172 12.19 -3.95 7.31
C ILE A 172 13.11 -3.08 6.47
N THR A 173 12.56 -1.99 5.93
CA THR A 173 13.33 -0.97 5.22
C THR A 173 13.60 0.19 6.15
N LEU A 174 14.87 0.47 6.42
CA LEU A 174 15.33 1.69 7.09
C LEU A 174 15.65 2.74 6.04
N ALA A 175 14.67 3.62 5.81
CA ALA A 175 14.77 4.63 4.77
C ALA A 175 15.76 5.74 5.17
N GLY A 176 16.71 6.03 4.29
CA GLY A 176 17.72 7.06 4.52
C GLY A 176 18.93 6.62 5.35
N ILE A 177 19.01 5.34 5.75
CA ILE A 177 20.16 4.75 6.44
C ILE A 177 20.92 3.81 5.49
N LEU A 178 22.26 3.92 5.46
CA LEU A 178 23.12 3.03 4.67
C LEU A 178 24.09 2.30 5.60
N ASP A 179 23.71 1.08 5.98
CA ASP A 179 24.42 0.23 6.92
C ASP A 179 24.06 -1.25 6.65
N GLY A 180 24.84 -1.94 5.82
CA GLY A 180 24.52 -3.33 5.45
C GLY A 180 25.18 -4.40 6.30
N ASP A 181 26.01 -4.04 7.28
CA ASP A 181 26.41 -4.96 8.33
C ASP A 181 25.66 -4.71 9.65
N LEU A 182 24.74 -3.74 9.64
CA LEU A 182 23.95 -3.28 10.77
C LEU A 182 24.83 -2.80 11.95
N SER A 183 26.09 -2.43 11.70
CA SER A 183 27.05 -2.12 12.78
C SER A 183 26.75 -0.82 13.52
N SER A 184 25.98 0.09 12.92
CA SER A 184 25.50 1.32 13.52
C SER A 184 24.10 1.20 14.10
N ILE A 185 23.36 0.15 13.76
CA ILE A 185 21.96 -0.04 14.16
C ILE A 185 21.88 -0.87 15.44
N SER A 186 21.19 -0.34 16.45
CA SER A 186 20.89 -1.07 17.67
C SER A 186 19.82 -2.13 17.39
N VAL A 187 20.17 -3.40 17.61
CA VAL A 187 19.25 -4.54 17.49
C VAL A 187 19.28 -5.31 18.79
N SER A 188 18.11 -5.73 19.27
CA SER A 188 17.98 -6.59 20.44
C SER A 188 16.87 -7.62 20.24
N ALA A 189 16.79 -8.62 21.11
CA ALA A 189 15.70 -9.58 21.12
C ALA A 189 15.16 -9.77 22.53
N GLU A 190 13.85 -10.04 22.62
CA GLU A 190 13.17 -10.28 23.89
C GLU A 190 12.18 -11.43 23.78
N GLU A 191 12.06 -12.21 24.86
CA GLU A 191 11.06 -13.27 24.95
C GLU A 191 9.68 -12.62 25.05
N GLY A 192 8.83 -12.90 24.07
CA GLY A 192 7.46 -12.42 24.04
C GLY A 192 6.61 -13.22 23.09
N SER A 193 5.30 -13.16 23.29
CA SER A 193 4.34 -13.64 22.31
C SER A 193 4.23 -12.60 21.19
N ALA A 194 4.02 -13.07 19.96
CA ALA A 194 3.57 -12.20 18.89
C ALA A 194 2.27 -11.51 19.29
N ASN A 195 2.11 -10.24 18.91
CA ASN A 195 0.87 -9.50 19.13
C ASN A 195 -0.25 -10.02 18.23
N ASP A 196 0.10 -10.63 17.09
CA ASP A 196 -0.84 -11.23 16.16
C ASP A 196 -0.44 -12.67 15.82
N SER A 197 -1.40 -13.58 15.95
CA SER A 197 -1.31 -14.92 15.39
C SER A 197 -2.58 -15.30 14.64
N SER A 198 -3.13 -14.39 13.80
CA SER A 198 -3.90 -14.69 12.58
C SER A 198 -4.78 -13.53 12.05
N ALA A 199 -4.23 -12.37 11.65
CA ALA A 199 -4.97 -11.42 10.83
C ALA A 199 -4.15 -10.95 9.61
N SER A 200 -4.04 -11.84 8.63
CA SER A 200 -3.58 -11.52 7.27
C SER A 200 -4.61 -10.65 6.52
N THR A 201 -4.67 -9.38 6.88
CA THR A 201 -5.12 -8.19 6.13
C THR A 201 -4.75 -7.01 7.03
N SER A 202 -4.29 -5.85 6.51
CA SER A 202 -4.17 -4.66 7.36
C SER A 202 -5.50 -4.42 8.09
N GLY A 203 -5.61 -4.76 9.37
CA GLY A 203 -6.93 -4.90 9.94
C GLY A 203 -6.97 -5.75 11.20
N GLY A 204 -6.87 -5.06 12.35
CA GLY A 204 -7.62 -5.48 13.52
C GLY A 204 -9.13 -5.50 13.22
N THR A 205 -9.96 -5.73 14.25
CA THR A 205 -11.41 -5.61 14.10
C THR A 205 -11.77 -4.17 13.71
N ASP A 206 -12.18 -3.97 12.46
CA ASP A 206 -12.70 -2.70 11.94
C ASP A 206 -13.96 -2.27 12.71
N LEU A 207 -13.95 -1.02 13.17
CA LEU A 207 -14.96 -0.40 14.01
C LEU A 207 -15.83 0.60 13.24
N SER A 208 -16.40 0.22 12.10
CA SER A 208 -17.35 1.06 11.36
C SER A 208 -18.51 1.65 12.20
N SER A 209 -19.15 0.88 13.08
CA SER A 209 -20.10 1.34 14.13
C SER A 209 -20.58 0.19 15.04
N GLY A 210 -21.19 0.51 16.18
CA GLY A 210 -21.94 -0.45 16.99
C GLY A 210 -21.25 -0.87 18.28
N THR A 211 -21.37 -2.14 18.67
CA THR A 211 -20.77 -2.66 19.91
C THR A 211 -19.96 -3.91 19.62
N VAL A 212 -18.71 -3.91 20.06
CA VAL A 212 -17.77 -5.03 19.98
C VAL A 212 -17.35 -5.44 21.38
N SER A 213 -17.03 -6.72 21.57
CA SER A 213 -16.47 -7.23 22.83
C SER A 213 -15.08 -7.77 22.58
N ALA A 214 -14.11 -7.31 23.35
CA ALA A 214 -12.79 -7.89 23.44
C ALA A 214 -12.86 -9.29 24.06
N THR A 215 -11.85 -10.09 23.75
CA THR A 215 -11.60 -11.43 24.25
C THR A 215 -10.62 -11.38 25.41
N ASP A 216 -10.27 -12.54 25.98
CA ASP A 216 -9.20 -12.64 27.00
C ASP A 216 -7.78 -12.69 26.37
N SER A 217 -7.67 -12.59 25.04
CA SER A 217 -6.41 -12.53 24.28
C SER A 217 -6.15 -11.09 23.83
N ALA A 218 -4.95 -10.78 23.32
CA ALA A 218 -4.68 -9.46 22.76
C ALA A 218 -5.59 -9.21 21.55
N ASP A 219 -6.41 -8.16 21.62
CA ASP A 219 -7.28 -7.74 20.52
C ASP A 219 -6.80 -6.42 19.90
N ALA A 220 -6.78 -6.37 18.56
CA ALA A 220 -6.53 -5.13 17.82
C ALA A 220 -7.85 -4.58 17.28
N PHE A 221 -8.12 -3.30 17.53
CA PHE A 221 -9.30 -2.58 17.07
C PHE A 221 -8.88 -1.42 16.18
N VAL A 222 -9.53 -1.26 15.02
CA VAL A 222 -9.21 -0.19 14.07
C VAL A 222 -10.40 0.75 13.96
N TYR A 223 -10.17 2.04 14.12
CA TYR A 223 -11.19 3.09 13.99
C TYR A 223 -10.71 4.16 13.01
N GLU A 224 -11.54 4.48 12.03
CA GLU A 224 -11.19 5.36 10.93
C GLU A 224 -11.51 6.82 11.23
N ILE A 225 -10.50 7.66 10.97
CA ILE A 225 -10.57 9.11 11.10
C ILE A 225 -9.99 9.78 9.84
N LYS A 226 -10.35 11.03 9.63
CA LYS A 226 -9.72 11.94 8.67
C LYS A 226 -9.27 13.20 9.38
N PHE A 227 -8.33 13.94 8.79
CA PHE A 227 -7.95 15.24 9.31
C PHE A 227 -8.51 16.34 8.42
N ILE A 228 -9.32 17.23 8.98
CA ILE A 228 -9.85 18.41 8.29
C ILE A 228 -9.23 19.63 8.97
N ASN A 229 -8.46 20.42 8.20
CA ASN A 229 -7.70 21.57 8.74
C ASN A 229 -6.80 21.21 9.95
N GLY A 230 -6.25 19.99 9.97
CA GLY A 230 -5.40 19.48 11.06
C GLY A 230 -6.15 19.00 12.31
N ALA A 231 -7.50 19.05 12.32
CA ALA A 231 -8.33 18.48 13.38
C ALA A 231 -8.84 17.08 12.97
N PRO A 232 -8.76 16.06 13.85
CA PRO A 232 -9.29 14.74 13.55
C PRO A 232 -10.83 14.76 13.58
N VAL A 233 -11.42 14.10 12.59
CA VAL A 233 -12.86 13.94 12.40
C VAL A 233 -13.11 12.47 12.12
N ALA A 234 -14.08 11.87 12.80
CA ALA A 234 -14.40 10.47 12.59
C ALA A 234 -14.96 10.24 11.18
N ILE A 235 -14.53 9.15 10.54
CA ILE A 235 -15.21 8.54 9.39
C ILE A 235 -16.21 7.52 9.92
N ASP A 236 -15.77 6.73 10.91
CA ASP A 236 -16.60 5.75 11.58
C ASP A 236 -17.65 6.37 12.50
N GLY A 237 -18.68 5.57 12.79
CA GLY A 237 -19.81 5.97 13.62
C GLY A 237 -19.52 5.94 15.12
N GLU A 238 -20.60 5.82 15.90
CA GLU A 238 -20.51 5.58 17.34
C GLU A 238 -20.17 4.11 17.62
N VAL A 239 -19.13 3.88 18.40
CA VAL A 239 -18.60 2.55 18.74
C VAL A 239 -18.54 2.39 20.25
N VAL A 240 -18.88 1.20 20.72
CA VAL A 240 -18.71 0.76 22.11
C VAL A 240 -17.83 -0.48 22.12
N ILE A 241 -16.75 -0.44 22.90
CA ILE A 241 -15.87 -1.59 23.13
C ILE A 241 -16.09 -2.05 24.58
N ASP A 242 -16.52 -3.31 24.73
CA ASP A 242 -16.66 -3.99 26.01
C ASP A 242 -15.46 -4.89 26.28
N GLY A 243 -14.91 -4.85 27.49
CA GLY A 243 -13.89 -5.83 27.91
C GLY A 243 -12.45 -5.49 27.50
N PHE A 244 -12.20 -4.31 26.94
CA PHE A 244 -10.85 -3.87 26.52
C PHE A 244 -9.84 -3.99 27.68
N ASP A 245 -8.77 -4.75 27.48
CA ASP A 245 -7.63 -4.86 28.38
C ASP A 245 -6.52 -3.89 27.94
N ALA A 246 -6.33 -2.82 28.70
CA ALA A 246 -5.34 -1.77 28.41
C ALA A 246 -3.89 -2.27 28.29
N SER A 247 -3.58 -3.48 28.80
CA SER A 247 -2.23 -4.04 28.79
C SER A 247 -1.93 -4.93 27.59
N SER A 248 -2.96 -5.42 26.90
CA SER A 248 -2.82 -6.33 25.75
C SER A 248 -3.52 -5.83 24.49
N ASP A 249 -4.62 -5.10 24.64
CA ASP A 249 -5.45 -4.68 23.54
C ASP A 249 -4.97 -3.34 22.99
N THR A 250 -5.12 -3.18 21.68
CA THR A 250 -4.65 -2.01 20.95
C THR A 250 -5.81 -1.35 20.21
N LEU A 251 -5.90 -0.03 20.31
CA LEU A 251 -6.80 0.80 19.51
C LEU A 251 -6.00 1.60 18.49
N THR A 252 -6.18 1.31 17.23
CA THR A 252 -5.57 2.04 16.12
C THR A 252 -6.56 3.06 15.59
N LEU A 253 -6.16 4.33 15.60
CA LEU A 253 -6.81 5.39 14.85
C LEU A 253 -6.13 5.48 13.49
N GLN A 254 -6.84 5.06 12.45
CA GLN A 254 -6.30 5.05 11.09
C GLN A 254 -6.75 6.31 10.36
N ALA A 255 -5.80 7.02 9.75
CA ALA A 255 -6.06 8.19 8.90
C ALA A 255 -5.39 8.02 7.54
N ALA A 256 -6.05 8.45 6.45
CA ALA A 256 -5.44 8.45 5.11
C ALA A 256 -4.15 9.29 5.10
N SER A 257 -4.13 10.32 5.94
CA SER A 257 -2.99 11.15 6.23
C SER A 257 -3.02 11.57 7.69
N VAL A 258 -1.89 11.53 8.36
CA VAL A 258 -1.72 12.01 9.74
C VAL A 258 -0.84 13.27 9.68
N PRO A 259 -1.28 14.41 10.24
CA PRO A 259 -0.44 15.61 10.29
C PRO A 259 0.91 15.31 10.95
N SER A 260 1.99 15.84 10.38
CA SER A 260 3.35 15.65 10.91
C SER A 260 3.42 15.95 12.41
N GLY A 261 3.89 14.97 13.20
CA GLY A 261 4.03 15.09 14.65
C GLY A 261 2.72 14.93 15.45
N PHE A 262 1.61 14.55 14.80
CA PHE A 262 0.39 14.19 15.51
C PHE A 262 0.53 12.77 16.08
N THR A 263 0.50 12.66 17.41
CA THR A 263 0.63 11.40 18.14
C THR A 263 -0.51 11.25 19.14
N LYS A 264 -0.55 10.11 19.86
CA LYS A 264 -1.47 9.88 20.99
C LYS A 264 -1.48 11.05 21.98
N THR A 265 -0.33 11.67 22.26
CA THR A 265 -0.25 12.81 23.18
C THR A 265 -0.97 14.05 22.64
N SER A 266 -0.98 14.23 21.32
CA SER A 266 -1.70 15.31 20.64
C SER A 266 -3.21 15.07 20.68
N LEU A 267 -3.66 13.82 20.57
CA LEU A 267 -5.08 13.43 20.45
C LEU A 267 -5.98 14.01 21.55
N ALA A 268 -5.62 13.81 22.83
CA ALA A 268 -6.46 14.26 23.96
C ALA A 268 -6.59 15.80 24.07
N SER A 269 -5.70 16.53 23.40
CA SER A 269 -5.68 18.00 23.38
C SER A 269 -6.01 18.60 22.01
N ALA A 270 -6.30 17.75 21.02
CA ALA A 270 -6.56 18.16 19.65
C ALA A 270 -7.86 18.96 19.56
N GLU A 271 -7.86 19.99 18.71
CA GLU A 271 -9.09 20.69 18.39
C GLU A 271 -10.09 19.71 17.76
N GLY A 272 -11.32 19.71 18.26
CA GLY A 272 -12.35 18.79 17.81
C GLY A 272 -12.35 17.40 18.47
N VAL A 273 -11.47 17.13 19.44
CA VAL A 273 -11.55 15.93 20.28
C VAL A 273 -11.99 16.29 21.69
N ASP A 274 -12.96 15.56 22.23
CA ASP A 274 -13.37 15.66 23.64
C ASP A 274 -13.26 14.29 24.32
N VAL A 275 -12.40 14.20 25.33
CA VAL A 275 -12.21 12.98 26.13
C VAL A 275 -12.94 13.14 27.45
N THR A 276 -14.01 12.37 27.63
CA THR A 276 -14.81 12.37 28.84
C THR A 276 -14.74 11.01 29.53
N THR A 277 -14.66 10.99 30.86
CA THR A 277 -14.73 9.76 31.64
C THR A 277 -15.91 9.76 32.60
N ASN A 278 -16.35 8.57 33.00
CA ASN A 278 -17.37 8.40 34.01
C ASN A 278 -16.94 7.30 35.00
N THR A 279 -16.67 7.70 36.24
CA THR A 279 -16.24 6.80 37.31
C THR A 279 -17.35 5.92 37.87
N ILE A 280 -18.61 6.28 37.65
CA ILE A 280 -19.78 5.53 38.17
C ILE A 280 -20.13 4.41 37.21
N ASP A 281 -20.22 4.74 35.92
CA ASP A 281 -20.55 3.79 34.85
C ASP A 281 -19.29 3.12 34.27
N ASN A 282 -18.11 3.46 34.79
CA ASN A 282 -16.79 2.89 34.49
C ASN A 282 -16.44 2.87 33.00
N TYR A 283 -16.36 4.05 32.37
CA TYR A 283 -15.97 4.16 30.96
C TYR A 283 -15.15 5.41 30.65
N THR A 284 -14.47 5.35 29.51
CA THR A 284 -13.80 6.45 28.79
C THR A 284 -14.49 6.64 27.45
N LEU A 285 -14.75 7.88 27.07
CA LEU A 285 -15.41 8.26 25.82
C LEU A 285 -14.52 9.26 25.08
N ILE A 286 -14.10 8.90 23.87
CA ILE A 286 -13.39 9.77 22.94
C ILE A 286 -14.41 10.23 21.91
N SER A 287 -14.74 11.52 21.88
CA SER A 287 -15.70 12.09 20.94
C SER A 287 -14.98 12.93 19.90
N PHE A 288 -15.27 12.71 18.63
CA PHE A 288 -14.79 13.53 17.54
C PHE A 288 -15.84 14.57 17.13
N ALA A 289 -15.38 15.77 16.78
CA ALA A 289 -16.26 16.85 16.37
C ALA A 289 -17.02 16.49 15.10
N PRO A 290 -18.24 17.02 14.94
CA PRO A 290 -19.01 16.78 13.74
C PRO A 290 -18.32 17.38 12.52
N ASP A 291 -18.39 16.66 11.40
CA ASP A 291 -17.92 17.13 10.11
C ASP A 291 -18.83 18.24 9.54
N SER A 292 -18.52 18.70 8.32
CA SER A 292 -19.30 19.74 7.63
C SER A 292 -20.74 19.33 7.32
N SER A 293 -21.06 18.02 7.33
CA SER A 293 -22.41 17.46 7.19
C SER A 293 -23.15 17.34 8.54
N GLY A 294 -22.44 17.53 9.65
CA GLY A 294 -22.95 17.38 11.01
C GLY A 294 -22.82 15.95 11.58
N ALA A 295 -22.15 15.05 10.86
CA ALA A 295 -21.90 13.68 11.29
C ALA A 295 -20.71 13.64 12.25
N SER A 296 -20.87 12.97 13.39
CA SER A 296 -19.82 12.77 14.39
C SER A 296 -19.72 11.29 14.74
N GLY A 297 -18.53 10.87 15.14
CA GLY A 297 -18.26 9.54 15.67
C GLY A 297 -17.69 9.62 17.08
N SER A 298 -17.77 8.51 17.81
CA SER A 298 -17.18 8.43 19.15
C SER A 298 -16.83 6.99 19.49
N ILE A 299 -15.78 6.81 20.28
CA ILE A 299 -15.34 5.51 20.79
C ILE A 299 -15.57 5.50 22.30
N LYS A 300 -16.44 4.60 22.76
CA LYS A 300 -16.70 4.38 24.18
C LYS A 300 -16.05 3.07 24.64
N ILE A 301 -15.10 3.16 25.54
CA ILE A 301 -14.41 2.00 26.12
C ILE A 301 -14.97 1.75 27.52
N ASN A 302 -15.75 0.69 27.66
CA ASN A 302 -16.28 0.27 28.96
C ASN A 302 -15.22 -0.54 29.71
N GLY A 303 -15.08 -0.31 31.01
CA GLY A 303 -14.11 -1.00 31.87
C GLY A 303 -12.95 -0.10 32.32
N ILE A 304 -12.65 0.95 31.57
CA ILE A 304 -11.47 1.81 31.77
C ILE A 304 -11.89 3.25 32.01
N VAL A 305 -11.29 3.90 33.00
CA VAL A 305 -11.48 5.32 33.32
C VAL A 305 -10.13 6.02 33.16
N ASP A 306 -9.94 6.64 32.01
CA ASP A 306 -8.68 7.27 31.62
C ASP A 306 -8.94 8.58 30.86
N ALA A 307 -8.73 9.71 31.55
CA ALA A 307 -9.05 11.02 31.00
C ALA A 307 -7.93 11.60 30.13
N ASP A 308 -6.71 11.12 30.28
CA ASP A 308 -5.54 11.55 29.49
C ASP A 308 -5.11 10.50 28.46
N LEU A 309 -5.84 9.38 28.39
CA LEU A 309 -5.61 8.23 27.51
C LEU A 309 -4.27 7.54 27.77
N SER A 310 -3.54 7.88 28.84
CA SER A 310 -2.16 7.41 29.05
C SER A 310 -2.07 5.89 29.21
N SER A 311 -3.06 5.25 29.83
CA SER A 311 -3.09 3.82 30.08
C SER A 311 -3.52 2.98 28.88
N LEU A 312 -4.26 3.55 27.93
CA LEU A 312 -4.73 2.85 26.73
C LEU A 312 -3.62 2.69 25.70
N ASN A 313 -3.46 1.52 25.09
CA ASN A 313 -2.57 1.41 23.94
C ASN A 313 -3.28 1.98 22.69
N ILE A 314 -2.87 3.18 22.27
CA ILE A 314 -3.49 3.88 21.12
C ILE A 314 -2.41 4.19 20.09
N ASN A 315 -2.57 3.62 18.91
CA ASN A 315 -1.74 3.90 17.75
C ASN A 315 -2.43 4.90 16.84
N ILE A 316 -1.67 5.80 16.22
CA ILE A 316 -2.19 6.70 15.19
C ILE A 316 -1.38 6.41 13.93
N LEU A 317 -2.03 5.81 12.94
CA LEU A 317 -1.36 5.33 11.74
C LEU A 317 -1.81 6.14 10.52
N SER A 318 -0.84 6.56 9.72
CA SER A 318 -1.07 6.97 8.34
C SER A 318 -1.06 5.73 7.46
N GLY A 319 -2.11 5.49 6.71
CA GLY A 319 -2.22 4.37 5.79
C GLY A 319 -3.54 4.43 5.04
N SER A 320 -3.78 3.49 4.13
CA SER A 320 -5.05 3.39 3.40
C SER A 320 -6.20 3.24 4.39
N VAL A 321 -6.84 4.36 4.70
CA VAL A 321 -8.14 4.38 5.38
C VAL A 321 -9.17 4.04 4.35
N SER A 322 -10.10 3.17 4.70
CA SER A 322 -11.26 2.89 3.87
C SER A 322 -12.25 4.07 3.86
N SER A 323 -11.74 5.30 3.70
CA SER A 323 -12.38 6.30 2.86
C SER A 323 -12.29 5.84 1.40
N SER A 324 -13.02 4.76 1.10
CA SER A 324 -13.37 4.25 -0.23
C SER A 324 -12.26 4.09 -1.28
N SER A 325 -10.99 3.97 -0.91
CA SER A 325 -9.90 3.60 -1.82
C SER A 325 -9.82 2.09 -2.13
N ASP A 326 -10.92 1.35 -1.93
CA ASP A 326 -11.03 0.00 -2.46
C ASP A 326 -11.10 0.05 -3.99
N LEU A 327 -9.94 0.08 -4.65
CA LEU A 327 -9.84 -0.13 -6.11
C LEU A 327 -10.09 -1.60 -6.47
N GLY A 328 -10.27 -2.50 -5.50
CA GLY A 328 -10.62 -3.90 -5.68
C GLY A 328 -12.12 -4.15 -5.92
N SER A 329 -13.00 -3.23 -5.51
CA SER A 329 -14.42 -3.22 -5.88
C SER A 329 -14.65 -2.46 -7.17
N GLY A 330 -14.46 -3.14 -8.30
CA GLY A 330 -14.83 -2.63 -9.61
C GLY A 330 -13.77 -2.90 -10.67
N SER A 331 -14.16 -2.74 -11.93
CA SER A 331 -13.20 -2.87 -13.03
C SER A 331 -12.44 -1.56 -13.23
N ASN A 332 -11.11 -1.63 -13.24
CA ASN A 332 -10.29 -0.49 -13.65
C ASN A 332 -10.42 -0.29 -15.15
N ILE A 333 -10.83 0.92 -15.53
CA ILE A 333 -10.98 1.38 -16.90
C ILE A 333 -10.00 2.52 -17.07
N GLU A 334 -8.91 2.25 -17.78
CA GLU A 334 -7.96 3.29 -18.17
C GLU A 334 -8.65 4.28 -19.11
N LEU A 335 -8.52 5.56 -18.79
CA LEU A 335 -8.97 6.62 -19.66
C LEU A 335 -7.92 6.88 -20.75
N GLY A 336 -8.20 7.82 -21.63
CA GLY A 336 -7.40 8.05 -22.81
C GLY A 336 -7.97 9.24 -23.54
N THR A 337 -8.16 9.13 -24.86
CA THR A 337 -8.71 10.24 -25.66
C THR A 337 -10.12 9.98 -26.18
N THR A 338 -10.76 8.89 -25.77
CA THR A 338 -12.05 8.45 -26.32
C THR A 338 -13.15 8.54 -25.28
N ASP A 339 -14.28 9.14 -25.66
CA ASP A 339 -15.47 9.16 -24.81
C ASP A 339 -15.96 7.75 -24.46
N LEU A 340 -16.42 7.60 -23.22
CA LEU A 340 -16.86 6.34 -22.63
C LEU A 340 -18.30 6.45 -22.12
N THR A 341 -18.95 5.30 -22.06
CA THR A 341 -20.23 5.14 -21.35
C THR A 341 -20.03 4.13 -20.24
N ALA A 342 -20.25 4.58 -19.00
CA ALA A 342 -20.26 3.73 -17.82
C ALA A 342 -21.34 2.66 -17.92
N GLN A 343 -21.06 1.50 -17.37
CA GLN A 343 -21.98 0.38 -17.26
C GLN A 343 -22.74 0.50 -15.93
N SER A 344 -23.43 -0.57 -15.55
CA SER A 344 -24.23 -0.60 -14.31
C SER A 344 -23.48 -1.22 -13.14
N ASP A 345 -22.27 -1.72 -13.39
CA ASP A 345 -21.48 -2.40 -12.38
C ASP A 345 -20.62 -1.34 -11.65
N ALA A 346 -19.79 -1.73 -10.69
CA ALA A 346 -18.88 -0.78 -10.06
C ALA A 346 -17.64 -0.62 -10.94
N GLU A 347 -17.30 0.62 -11.29
CA GLU A 347 -16.24 0.94 -12.25
C GLU A 347 -15.28 2.01 -11.72
N ASN A 348 -13.98 1.78 -11.90
CA ASN A 348 -12.93 2.72 -11.53
C ASN A 348 -12.35 3.34 -12.80
N PHE A 349 -12.73 4.57 -13.11
CA PHE A 349 -12.21 5.31 -14.25
C PHE A 349 -10.88 5.97 -13.88
N VAL A 350 -9.79 5.40 -14.38
CA VAL A 350 -8.41 5.83 -14.08
C VAL A 350 -8.03 6.93 -15.04
N PHE A 351 -7.72 8.11 -14.50
CA PHE A 351 -7.28 9.28 -15.23
C PHE A 351 -5.80 9.52 -14.93
N ASP A 352 -4.96 9.36 -15.95
CA ASP A 352 -3.54 9.59 -15.85
C ASP A 352 -3.23 11.09 -15.74
N ALA A 353 -2.42 11.43 -14.74
CA ALA A 353 -2.02 12.78 -14.44
C ALA A 353 -0.58 12.88 -13.93
N SER A 354 -0.03 14.09 -14.04
CA SER A 354 1.25 14.49 -13.49
C SER A 354 1.03 15.50 -12.37
N TYR A 355 1.62 15.23 -11.20
CA TYR A 355 1.64 16.15 -10.06
C TYR A 355 3.04 16.75 -9.90
N ALA A 356 3.16 18.07 -9.97
CA ALA A 356 4.41 18.77 -9.70
C ALA A 356 4.16 20.18 -9.16
N SER A 357 4.84 20.56 -8.07
CA SER A 357 4.76 21.92 -7.49
C SER A 357 3.32 22.41 -7.29
N ASP A 358 2.48 21.59 -6.64
CA ASP A 358 1.05 21.86 -6.37
C ASP A 358 0.18 22.05 -7.64
N THR A 359 0.67 21.61 -8.79
CA THR A 359 -0.02 21.66 -10.09
C THR A 359 -0.35 20.25 -10.55
N ILE A 360 -1.60 20.03 -10.95
CA ILE A 360 -2.03 18.79 -11.60
C ILE A 360 -2.25 19.05 -13.08
N SER A 361 -1.45 18.40 -13.92
CA SER A 361 -1.66 18.32 -15.36
C SER A 361 -2.24 16.95 -15.67
N GLY A 362 -3.28 16.89 -16.50
CA GLY A 362 -3.74 15.59 -17.00
C GLY A 362 -2.87 15.16 -18.17
N ASP A 363 -2.51 13.89 -18.18
CA ASP A 363 -1.74 13.24 -19.25
C ASP A 363 -2.67 12.54 -20.24
N ASP A 364 -3.89 12.22 -19.80
CA ASP A 364 -4.99 11.79 -20.66
C ASP A 364 -5.57 12.91 -21.54
N GLY A 365 -6.19 12.49 -22.65
CA GLY A 365 -6.89 13.40 -23.54
C GLY A 365 -8.20 13.91 -22.96
N PRO A 366 -8.80 14.95 -23.59
CA PRO A 366 -10.12 15.38 -23.19
C PRO A 366 -11.11 14.24 -23.41
N VAL A 367 -11.77 13.81 -22.33
CA VAL A 367 -12.63 12.63 -22.30
C VAL A 367 -13.96 12.95 -21.65
N THR A 368 -15.03 12.41 -22.21
CA THR A 368 -16.37 12.45 -21.64
C THR A 368 -16.76 11.07 -21.13
N ILE A 369 -17.18 10.99 -19.86
CA ILE A 369 -17.81 9.80 -19.29
C ILE A 369 -19.31 10.10 -19.19
N SER A 370 -20.10 9.27 -19.88
CA SER A 370 -21.56 9.32 -19.82
C SER A 370 -22.09 8.18 -18.94
N GLY A 371 -23.17 8.43 -18.20
CA GLY A 371 -23.83 7.38 -17.41
C GLY A 371 -23.18 7.05 -16.06
N PHE A 372 -22.16 7.83 -15.63
CA PHE A 372 -21.47 7.66 -14.35
C PHE A 372 -22.44 7.60 -13.17
N ASP A 373 -22.41 6.52 -12.39
CA ASP A 373 -23.15 6.36 -11.14
C ASP A 373 -22.32 6.84 -9.95
N GLN A 374 -22.64 8.02 -9.44
CA GLN A 374 -21.97 8.61 -8.26
C GLN A 374 -21.95 7.73 -7.00
N THR A 375 -22.75 6.65 -6.95
CA THR A 375 -22.77 5.70 -5.83
C THR A 375 -21.77 4.56 -6.01
N ASN A 376 -21.64 4.04 -7.23
CA ASN A 376 -20.93 2.79 -7.51
C ASN A 376 -19.63 3.00 -8.31
N ASP A 377 -19.56 4.07 -9.09
CA ASP A 377 -18.42 4.41 -9.92
C ASP A 377 -17.47 5.37 -9.20
N LYS A 378 -16.20 5.30 -9.59
CA LYS A 378 -15.12 6.12 -9.05
C LYS A 378 -14.30 6.74 -10.15
N ILE A 379 -13.79 7.94 -9.88
CA ILE A 379 -12.74 8.57 -10.68
C ILE A 379 -11.44 8.44 -9.90
N VAL A 380 -10.43 7.83 -10.50
CA VAL A 380 -9.11 7.68 -9.90
C VAL A 380 -8.17 8.65 -10.61
N ILE A 381 -7.62 9.63 -9.90
CA ILE A 381 -6.56 10.49 -10.42
C ILE A 381 -5.23 9.83 -10.04
N LEU A 382 -4.55 9.27 -11.05
CA LEU A 382 -3.28 8.60 -10.88
C LEU A 382 -2.14 9.58 -11.19
N ALA A 383 -1.27 9.84 -10.21
CA ALA A 383 -0.02 10.57 -10.48
C ALA A 383 1.13 10.03 -9.64
N SER A 384 2.22 9.61 -10.28
CA SER A 384 3.36 8.95 -9.59
C SER A 384 4.00 9.78 -8.46
N ALA A 385 3.94 11.11 -8.56
CA ALA A 385 4.44 12.04 -7.54
C ALA A 385 3.33 12.59 -6.62
N MET A 386 2.13 11.98 -6.61
CA MET A 386 1.03 12.40 -5.76
C MET A 386 1.47 12.34 -4.28
N PRO A 387 1.33 13.43 -3.51
CA PRO A 387 1.68 13.42 -2.10
C PRO A 387 0.82 12.41 -1.34
N VAL A 388 1.41 11.75 -0.34
CA VAL A 388 0.64 10.94 0.59
C VAL A 388 -0.35 11.85 1.32
N GLY A 389 -1.63 11.46 1.32
CA GLY A 389 -2.69 12.24 1.96
C GLY A 389 -3.30 13.34 1.12
N TYR A 390 -2.99 13.40 -0.17
CA TYR A 390 -3.62 14.33 -1.10
C TYR A 390 -5.13 14.06 -1.19
N ASP A 391 -5.94 15.08 -0.89
CA ASP A 391 -7.40 14.93 -0.81
C ASP A 391 -8.15 15.83 -1.81
N LEU A 392 -9.49 15.80 -1.74
CA LEU A 392 -10.34 16.59 -2.62
C LEU A 392 -10.18 18.10 -2.41
N ASP A 393 -9.86 18.56 -1.20
CA ASP A 393 -9.65 19.97 -0.91
C ASP A 393 -8.30 20.45 -1.46
N ASP A 394 -7.26 19.61 -1.40
CA ASP A 394 -5.99 19.83 -2.10
C ASP A 394 -6.20 19.87 -3.62
N PHE A 395 -6.98 18.94 -4.16
CA PHE A 395 -7.31 18.87 -5.59
C PHE A 395 -8.02 20.13 -6.10
N LYS A 396 -9.02 20.61 -5.35
CA LYS A 396 -9.74 21.86 -5.67
C LYS A 396 -8.86 23.10 -5.55
N SER A 397 -7.88 23.06 -4.65
CA SER A 397 -6.97 24.18 -4.39
C SER A 397 -5.74 24.15 -5.32
N ALA A 398 -5.53 23.05 -6.03
CA ALA A 398 -4.40 22.84 -6.93
C ALA A 398 -4.35 23.89 -8.03
N ALA A 399 -3.14 24.37 -8.33
CA ALA A 399 -2.95 25.31 -9.41
C ALA A 399 -3.30 24.64 -10.76
N GLY A 400 -4.20 25.27 -11.51
CA GLY A 400 -4.61 24.80 -12.84
C GLY A 400 -5.75 23.79 -12.86
N VAL A 401 -6.29 23.39 -11.72
CA VAL A 401 -7.58 22.68 -11.65
C VAL A 401 -8.72 23.70 -11.63
N ASP A 402 -9.71 23.53 -12.52
CA ASP A 402 -10.95 24.32 -12.51
C ASP A 402 -12.16 23.38 -12.71
N ILE A 403 -13.17 23.50 -11.85
CA ILE A 403 -14.35 22.64 -11.86
C ILE A 403 -15.56 23.48 -12.24
N GLN A 404 -16.20 23.12 -13.36
CA GLN A 404 -17.36 23.84 -13.87
C GLN A 404 -18.55 22.89 -14.03
N ALA A 405 -19.57 23.06 -13.20
CA ALA A 405 -20.85 22.40 -13.39
C ALA A 405 -21.82 23.28 -14.20
N SER A 406 -22.40 22.72 -15.25
CA SER A 406 -23.44 23.35 -16.06
C SER A 406 -24.80 22.69 -15.81
N THR A 407 -25.71 23.43 -15.19
CA THR A 407 -27.11 22.99 -15.06
C THR A 407 -27.86 23.00 -16.40
N ILE A 408 -27.35 23.71 -17.40
CA ILE A 408 -27.98 23.81 -18.73
C ILE A 408 -27.55 22.63 -19.60
N ASP A 409 -26.26 22.32 -19.60
CA ASP A 409 -25.69 21.23 -20.38
C ASP A 409 -25.73 19.89 -19.63
N ASN A 410 -26.11 19.93 -18.34
CA ASN A 410 -26.25 18.79 -17.44
C ASN A 410 -24.95 17.96 -17.31
N ASN A 411 -23.85 18.67 -17.11
CA ASN A 411 -22.53 18.07 -16.96
C ASN A 411 -21.68 18.80 -15.92
N THR A 412 -20.63 18.12 -15.47
CA THR A 412 -19.51 18.70 -14.71
C THR A 412 -18.26 18.51 -15.55
N VAL A 413 -17.50 19.59 -15.76
CA VAL A 413 -16.21 19.55 -16.45
C VAL A 413 -15.11 19.89 -15.46
N ILE A 414 -14.12 19.02 -15.36
CA ILE A 414 -12.88 19.22 -14.62
C ILE A 414 -11.79 19.56 -15.63
N TYR A 415 -11.27 20.77 -15.57
CA TYR A 415 -10.14 21.21 -16.38
C TYR A 415 -8.85 21.02 -15.59
N PHE A 416 -7.82 20.51 -16.24
CA PHE A 416 -6.50 20.33 -15.65
C PHE A 416 -5.52 21.35 -16.20
N ALA A 417 -4.40 21.52 -15.49
CA ALA A 417 -3.34 22.43 -15.91
C ALA A 417 -2.78 22.01 -17.27
N PRO A 418 -2.21 22.96 -18.04
CA PRO A 418 -1.48 22.60 -19.24
C PRO A 418 -0.24 21.75 -18.93
N ASP A 419 0.03 20.75 -19.77
CA ASP A 419 1.24 19.95 -19.73
C ASP A 419 2.51 20.78 -20.02
N ALA A 420 3.68 20.14 -19.97
CA ALA A 420 4.96 20.78 -20.30
C ALA A 420 5.02 21.36 -21.74
N ASN A 421 4.12 20.91 -22.62
CA ASN A 421 3.99 21.37 -24.01
C ASN A 421 2.93 22.48 -24.16
N GLY A 422 2.21 22.83 -23.10
CA GLY A 422 1.16 23.84 -23.06
C GLY A 422 -0.23 23.36 -23.47
N ASN A 423 -0.46 22.04 -23.55
CA ASN A 423 -1.78 21.46 -23.86
C ASN A 423 -2.57 21.25 -22.58
N SER A 424 -3.78 21.79 -22.50
CA SER A 424 -4.72 21.48 -21.42
C SER A 424 -5.63 20.33 -21.82
N THR A 425 -6.01 19.53 -20.83
CA THR A 425 -7.00 18.46 -20.95
C THR A 425 -8.18 18.67 -20.01
N SER A 426 -9.23 17.87 -20.17
CA SER A 426 -10.44 17.95 -19.36
C SER A 426 -11.17 16.62 -19.23
N LEU A 427 -11.70 16.34 -18.06
CA LEU A 427 -12.63 15.24 -17.81
C LEU A 427 -14.06 15.79 -17.71
N THR A 428 -14.96 15.31 -18.55
CA THR A 428 -16.38 15.69 -18.53
C THR A 428 -17.23 14.53 -18.00
N LEU A 429 -17.99 14.78 -16.94
CA LEU A 429 -19.02 13.87 -16.42
C LEU A 429 -20.37 14.29 -16.99
N ASP A 430 -20.78 13.65 -18.09
CA ASP A 430 -22.06 13.91 -18.73
C ASP A 430 -23.19 13.22 -17.94
N GLY A 431 -24.22 14.00 -17.58
CA GLY A 431 -25.29 13.53 -16.71
C GLY A 431 -25.20 14.01 -15.26
N ILE A 432 -24.02 14.46 -14.82
CA ILE A 432 -23.74 14.84 -13.43
C ILE A 432 -23.64 16.37 -13.32
N VAL A 433 -24.25 16.95 -12.29
CA VAL A 433 -24.11 18.38 -11.99
C VAL A 433 -23.64 18.51 -10.54
N ASP A 434 -22.33 18.55 -10.39
CA ASP A 434 -21.64 18.64 -9.12
C ASP A 434 -20.50 19.68 -9.23
N SER A 435 -20.72 20.87 -8.66
CA SER A 435 -19.79 22.00 -8.80
C SER A 435 -18.58 21.93 -7.88
N ASP A 436 -18.64 21.08 -6.85
CA ASP A 436 -17.57 20.90 -5.88
C ASP A 436 -17.17 19.43 -5.75
N LEU A 437 -17.64 18.55 -6.63
CA LEU A 437 -17.33 17.12 -6.62
C LEU A 437 -17.60 16.45 -5.26
N SER A 438 -18.41 17.06 -4.39
CA SER A 438 -18.64 16.54 -3.03
C SER A 438 -19.49 15.27 -3.02
N ASN A 439 -20.21 15.00 -4.11
CA ASN A 439 -21.01 13.80 -4.30
C ASN A 439 -20.40 12.85 -5.33
N THR A 440 -19.29 13.24 -5.94
CA THR A 440 -18.55 12.41 -6.91
C THR A 440 -17.43 11.69 -6.17
N ASN A 441 -17.34 10.37 -6.32
CA ASN A 441 -16.29 9.59 -5.66
C ASN A 441 -14.95 9.77 -6.41
N LEU A 442 -14.04 10.55 -5.83
CA LEU A 442 -12.69 10.76 -6.33
C LEU A 442 -11.67 10.08 -5.43
N VAL A 443 -10.73 9.36 -6.04
CA VAL A 443 -9.59 8.72 -5.39
C VAL A 443 -8.30 9.30 -5.96
N PHE A 444 -7.37 9.69 -5.11
CA PHE A 444 -6.05 10.20 -5.52
C PHE A 444 -5.00 9.19 -5.09
N THR A 445 -4.18 8.71 -6.02
CA THR A 445 -3.15 7.70 -5.73
C THR A 445 -1.91 7.88 -6.58
N SER A 446 -0.78 7.38 -6.07
CA SER A 446 0.50 7.32 -6.79
C SER A 446 0.75 5.99 -7.49
N SER A 447 -0.03 4.94 -7.18
CA SER A 447 0.07 3.62 -7.80
C SER A 447 -1.25 2.83 -7.69
N LEU A 448 -1.47 1.87 -8.58
CA LEU A 448 -2.64 0.96 -8.57
C LEU A 448 -2.39 -0.41 -7.91
N GLU A 449 -1.30 -0.55 -7.15
CA GLU A 449 -0.90 -1.80 -6.48
C GLU A 449 -2.10 -2.47 -5.77
N GLY A 450 -2.51 -3.66 -6.24
CA GLY A 450 -3.61 -4.47 -5.70
C GLY A 450 -4.80 -4.77 -6.63
N ALA A 451 -4.89 -4.19 -7.83
CA ALA A 451 -6.05 -4.39 -8.71
C ALA A 451 -5.70 -5.08 -10.05
N THR A 452 -6.41 -6.16 -10.38
CA THR A 452 -6.29 -6.82 -11.69
C THR A 452 -7.02 -6.00 -12.76
N SER A 453 -6.29 -5.54 -13.77
CA SER A 453 -6.85 -4.84 -14.93
C SER A 453 -7.60 -5.82 -15.84
N SER A 454 -8.94 -5.70 -15.92
CA SER A 454 -9.78 -6.51 -16.82
C SER A 454 -11.17 -5.88 -17.10
N GLY A 455 -11.26 -4.55 -17.20
CA GLY A 455 -12.51 -3.86 -17.58
C GLY A 455 -12.53 -3.47 -19.06
N THR A 456 -13.62 -3.72 -19.79
CA THR A 456 -13.82 -3.15 -21.13
C THR A 456 -15.08 -2.27 -21.14
N ALA A 457 -14.89 -0.95 -21.07
CA ALA A 457 -15.96 0.02 -21.36
C ALA A 457 -16.26 0.05 -22.87
N THR A 458 -17.52 0.30 -23.23
CA THR A 458 -17.94 0.30 -24.65
C THR A 458 -17.91 1.72 -25.21
N SER A 459 -17.03 1.97 -26.18
CA SER A 459 -16.98 3.25 -26.91
C SER A 459 -18.17 3.38 -27.87
N THR A 460 -18.81 4.56 -27.91
CA THR A 460 -19.95 4.83 -28.79
C THR A 460 -19.55 5.64 -30.03
N ASP A 461 -19.12 4.95 -31.10
CA ASP A 461 -18.98 5.61 -32.41
C ASP A 461 -20.34 5.70 -33.14
N THR A 462 -20.77 6.92 -33.44
CA THR A 462 -21.98 7.23 -34.21
C THR A 462 -21.63 7.60 -35.66
N GLY A 463 -21.76 6.65 -36.58
CA GLY A 463 -21.45 6.89 -38.00
C GLY A 463 -21.99 5.87 -39.03
N ALA A 464 -23.29 5.90 -39.28
CA ALA A 464 -23.99 5.62 -40.57
C ALA A 464 -23.69 4.37 -41.45
N SER A 465 -24.69 3.47 -41.47
CA SER A 465 -25.39 2.88 -42.65
C SER A 465 -24.77 1.76 -43.52
N SER A 466 -25.28 0.54 -43.25
CA SER A 466 -26.04 -0.38 -44.15
C SER A 466 -25.38 -1.24 -45.26
N GLU A 467 -25.87 -2.50 -45.30
CA GLU A 467 -25.81 -3.57 -46.33
C GLU A 467 -24.52 -4.43 -46.35
N SER A 468 -24.49 -5.76 -46.51
CA SER A 468 -25.46 -6.86 -46.64
C SER A 468 -24.66 -8.19 -46.74
N THR A 469 -25.16 -9.27 -46.13
CA THR A 469 -25.09 -10.72 -46.51
C THR A 469 -23.78 -11.55 -46.49
N THR A 470 -23.80 -12.61 -45.63
CA THR A 470 -23.47 -14.06 -45.83
C THR A 470 -22.06 -14.45 -46.35
N THR A 471 -21.31 -15.48 -45.90
CA THR A 471 -21.48 -16.82 -45.28
C THR A 471 -20.12 -17.20 -44.65
N SER A 472 -19.96 -17.96 -43.55
CA SER A 472 -19.93 -19.45 -43.52
C SER A 472 -19.28 -19.92 -42.21
N ASP A 473 -19.99 -20.78 -41.46
CA ASP A 473 -19.59 -21.98 -40.69
C ASP A 473 -18.17 -22.03 -40.06
N THR A 474 -17.99 -22.39 -38.79
CA THR A 474 -18.29 -23.73 -38.27
C THR A 474 -18.42 -23.72 -36.73
N SER A 475 -19.55 -24.24 -36.23
CA SER A 475 -19.82 -24.52 -34.82
C SER A 475 -19.52 -25.99 -34.49
N SER A 476 -18.99 -26.26 -33.30
CA SER A 476 -19.15 -27.56 -32.62
C SER A 476 -19.27 -27.35 -31.10
N ASP A 477 -20.51 -27.39 -30.59
CA ASP A 477 -21.03 -28.42 -29.66
C ASP A 477 -19.95 -29.27 -28.94
N THR A 478 -20.03 -29.63 -27.64
CA THR A 478 -21.17 -29.77 -26.73
C THR A 478 -20.66 -30.05 -25.31
N SER A 479 -21.45 -29.61 -24.34
CA SER A 479 -21.53 -30.03 -22.93
C SER A 479 -21.45 -31.54 -22.65
N SER A 480 -20.98 -31.92 -21.46
CA SER A 480 -21.50 -33.13 -20.80
C SER A 480 -21.59 -32.96 -19.29
N ASP A 481 -22.83 -33.04 -18.81
CA ASP A 481 -23.19 -33.19 -17.41
C ASP A 481 -23.94 -34.53 -17.24
N THR A 482 -23.93 -35.06 -16.02
CA THR A 482 -24.68 -36.20 -15.46
C THR A 482 -24.19 -37.65 -15.70
N SER A 483 -23.77 -38.32 -14.62
CA SER A 483 -24.64 -39.26 -13.87
C SER A 483 -23.90 -39.98 -12.72
N SER A 484 -24.60 -40.10 -11.59
CA SER A 484 -24.24 -40.87 -10.42
C SER A 484 -24.74 -42.33 -10.49
N ASP A 485 -24.14 -43.16 -9.64
CA ASP A 485 -24.55 -44.48 -9.14
C ASP A 485 -24.32 -45.72 -10.02
N THR A 486 -23.36 -46.56 -9.59
CA THR A 486 -23.64 -47.96 -9.18
C THR A 486 -22.42 -48.64 -8.52
N SER A 487 -22.56 -48.92 -7.22
CA SER A 487 -22.19 -50.15 -6.49
C SER A 487 -20.88 -50.94 -6.79
N SER A 488 -20.03 -51.01 -5.75
CA SER A 488 -19.41 -52.18 -5.09
C SER A 488 -18.75 -53.32 -5.90
N ASP A 489 -17.53 -53.64 -5.44
CA ASP A 489 -16.90 -54.96 -5.31
C ASP A 489 -16.72 -55.82 -6.57
N THR A 490 -15.47 -56.03 -7.01
CA THR A 490 -14.80 -57.36 -6.95
C THR A 490 -13.32 -57.33 -7.38
N SER A 491 -12.46 -57.63 -6.41
CA SER A 491 -11.34 -58.60 -6.47
C SER A 491 -10.26 -58.55 -7.57
N SER A 492 -9.03 -58.47 -7.05
CA SER A 492 -7.90 -59.40 -7.22
C SER A 492 -7.03 -59.33 -8.47
N ASP A 493 -5.76 -59.02 -8.21
CA ASP A 493 -4.56 -59.79 -8.56
C ASP A 493 -4.50 -60.44 -9.94
N THR A 494 -3.53 -60.05 -10.76
CA THR A 494 -2.52 -60.99 -11.27
C THR A 494 -1.31 -60.31 -11.93
N SER A 495 -0.11 -60.66 -11.42
CA SER A 495 1.16 -60.95 -12.14
C SER A 495 1.78 -59.86 -13.02
N SER A 496 2.92 -59.26 -12.63
CA SER A 496 4.32 -59.77 -12.64
C SER A 496 5.07 -59.59 -13.96
N ASP A 497 6.18 -58.85 -13.85
CA ASP A 497 7.48 -59.02 -14.52
C ASP A 497 7.61 -59.04 -16.04
N THR A 498 8.40 -58.09 -16.56
CA THR A 498 9.44 -58.37 -17.58
C THR A 498 10.54 -57.28 -17.61
N SER A 499 11.71 -57.63 -17.05
CA SER A 499 13.11 -57.38 -17.51
C SER A 499 13.43 -56.08 -18.27
N SER A 500 14.28 -55.16 -17.77
CA SER A 500 15.76 -55.19 -17.66
C SER A 500 16.56 -55.25 -18.98
N ASP A 501 17.44 -54.25 -19.11
CA ASP A 501 18.70 -54.19 -19.87
C ASP A 501 18.71 -53.90 -21.39
N THR A 502 19.27 -52.74 -21.75
CA THR A 502 20.32 -52.67 -22.79
C THR A 502 21.31 -51.54 -22.47
N SER A 503 22.58 -51.88 -22.53
CA SER A 503 23.76 -51.16 -22.01
C SER A 503 24.50 -50.32 -23.07
N SER A 504 25.09 -49.22 -22.61
CA SER A 504 26.39 -48.60 -22.96
C SER A 504 27.01 -48.79 -24.37
N ASP A 505 27.31 -47.70 -25.08
CA ASP A 505 28.68 -47.43 -25.61
C ASP A 505 28.88 -45.99 -26.14
N ALA A 506 30.15 -45.56 -26.18
CA ALA A 506 30.77 -44.43 -26.88
C ALA A 506 30.99 -43.09 -26.13
N SER A 507 32.15 -43.02 -25.46
CA SER A 507 32.88 -41.78 -25.19
C SER A 507 33.70 -41.36 -26.42
N SER A 508 33.59 -40.10 -26.84
CA SER A 508 34.60 -39.39 -27.65
C SER A 508 34.59 -37.91 -27.27
N SER A 509 35.65 -37.49 -26.59
CA SER A 509 35.96 -36.09 -26.28
C SER A 509 36.42 -35.38 -27.55
N ASP A 510 35.48 -34.73 -28.21
CA ASP A 510 35.73 -33.57 -29.07
C ASP A 510 35.03 -32.42 -28.34
N SER A 511 35.78 -31.43 -27.85
CA SER A 511 35.16 -30.19 -27.36
C SER A 511 34.59 -29.49 -28.59
N ALA A 512 33.39 -29.90 -28.98
CA ALA A 512 32.56 -29.14 -29.89
C ALA A 512 32.50 -27.72 -29.34
N ALA A 513 32.91 -26.74 -30.15
CA ALA A 513 32.67 -25.35 -29.81
C ALA A 513 31.17 -25.22 -29.56
N VAL A 514 30.79 -24.84 -28.33
CA VAL A 514 29.40 -24.62 -27.97
C VAL A 514 28.91 -23.50 -28.88
N THR A 515 27.96 -23.83 -29.75
CA THR A 515 27.30 -22.83 -30.59
C THR A 515 26.14 -22.27 -29.79
N TYR A 516 26.27 -21.02 -29.36
CA TYR A 516 25.21 -20.33 -28.66
C TYR A 516 24.12 -19.86 -29.64
N ASN A 517 22.86 -19.99 -29.23
CA ASN A 517 21.78 -19.22 -29.82
C ASN A 517 21.87 -17.79 -29.27
N VAL A 518 22.11 -16.82 -30.16
CA VAL A 518 22.30 -15.44 -29.75
C VAL A 518 20.94 -14.77 -29.60
N VAL A 519 20.67 -14.31 -28.39
CA VAL A 519 19.49 -13.51 -28.04
C VAL A 519 19.96 -12.08 -27.80
N ASP A 520 19.87 -11.26 -28.85
CA ASP A 520 20.08 -9.82 -28.71
C ASP A 520 18.86 -9.24 -27.97
N ILE A 521 19.08 -8.74 -26.75
CA ILE A 521 18.05 -8.01 -26.01
C ILE A 521 17.94 -6.66 -26.74
N ALA A 522 16.76 -6.39 -27.30
CA ALA A 522 16.53 -5.13 -28.01
C ALA A 522 16.17 -4.04 -27.01
N SER A 523 16.46 -2.78 -27.36
CA SER A 523 16.10 -1.63 -26.54
C SER A 523 14.62 -1.69 -26.17
N ALA A 524 14.39 -1.97 -24.90
CA ALA A 524 13.07 -2.16 -24.35
C ALA A 524 12.32 -0.83 -24.35
N THR A 525 11.03 -0.88 -24.63
CA THR A 525 10.12 0.27 -24.50
C THR A 525 9.13 0.09 -23.36
N GLN A 526 9.25 -1.03 -22.63
CA GLN A 526 8.46 -1.47 -21.49
C GLN A 526 9.20 -2.64 -20.81
N ASP A 527 8.81 -3.02 -19.60
CA ASP A 527 9.33 -4.23 -18.98
C ASP A 527 9.13 -5.45 -19.91
N THR A 528 10.18 -6.24 -20.05
CA THR A 528 10.26 -7.29 -21.09
C THR A 528 10.83 -8.57 -20.51
N ASP A 529 10.13 -9.66 -20.77
CA ASP A 529 10.62 -11.00 -20.47
C ASP A 529 11.31 -11.62 -21.68
N VAL A 530 12.48 -12.20 -21.44
CA VAL A 530 13.26 -12.97 -22.42
C VAL A 530 13.44 -14.37 -21.87
N THR A 531 13.02 -15.39 -22.60
CA THR A 531 13.07 -16.79 -22.13
C THR A 531 14.21 -17.53 -22.80
N GLY A 532 15.03 -18.22 -22.00
CA GLY A 532 16.03 -19.16 -22.46
C GLY A 532 15.43 -20.38 -23.14
N THR A 533 16.24 -21.06 -23.93
CA THR A 533 15.88 -22.32 -24.57
C THR A 533 16.52 -23.48 -23.82
N GLU A 534 16.14 -24.72 -24.14
CA GLU A 534 16.85 -25.90 -23.63
C GLU A 534 18.30 -26.03 -24.20
N GLY A 535 18.71 -25.12 -25.10
CA GLY A 535 20.00 -25.09 -25.76
C GLY A 535 21.08 -24.39 -24.93
N ALA A 536 22.12 -23.89 -25.60
CA ALA A 536 23.04 -22.93 -25.00
C ALA A 536 22.70 -21.56 -25.57
N ASP A 537 22.33 -20.60 -24.72
CA ASP A 537 21.92 -19.26 -25.12
C ASP A 537 22.97 -18.20 -24.73
N GLU A 538 23.16 -17.21 -25.60
CA GLU A 538 23.98 -16.02 -25.36
C GLU A 538 23.06 -14.81 -25.34
N PHE A 539 22.76 -14.31 -24.13
CA PHE A 539 21.95 -13.12 -23.94
C PHE A 539 22.85 -11.89 -23.98
N ARG A 540 22.57 -10.95 -24.88
CA ARG A 540 23.35 -9.72 -25.00
C ARG A 540 22.57 -8.54 -24.46
N TYR A 541 23.15 -7.84 -23.49
CA TYR A 541 22.57 -6.67 -22.86
C TYR A 541 23.50 -5.47 -23.07
N GLU A 542 22.99 -4.39 -23.67
CA GLU A 542 23.78 -3.19 -23.95
C GLU A 542 23.77 -2.19 -22.79
N PHE A 543 24.94 -1.67 -22.46
CA PHE A 543 25.11 -0.56 -21.52
C PHE A 543 26.16 0.42 -22.02
N ALA A 544 26.12 1.65 -21.52
CA ALA A 544 27.10 2.67 -21.85
C ALA A 544 27.80 3.18 -20.59
N ASP A 545 29.13 3.09 -20.55
CA ASP A 545 29.93 3.70 -19.49
C ASP A 545 30.42 5.10 -19.89
N SER A 546 30.00 6.11 -19.12
CA SER A 546 30.44 7.50 -19.28
C SER A 546 31.81 7.79 -18.62
N GLY A 547 32.40 6.81 -17.94
CA GLY A 547 33.62 6.88 -17.13
C GLY A 547 33.36 7.32 -15.68
N THR A 548 32.15 7.76 -15.36
CA THR A 548 31.71 8.08 -13.98
C THR A 548 30.47 7.33 -13.56
N SER A 549 29.69 6.83 -14.52
CA SER A 549 28.41 6.18 -14.31
C SER A 549 28.07 5.32 -15.53
N ALA A 550 27.61 4.09 -15.29
CA ALA A 550 27.14 3.15 -16.29
C ALA A 550 25.62 3.20 -16.37
N THR A 551 25.08 3.49 -17.56
CA THR A 551 23.64 3.56 -17.80
C THR A 551 23.24 2.46 -18.77
N SER A 552 22.05 1.87 -18.57
CA SER A 552 21.51 0.91 -19.53
C SER A 552 21.32 1.55 -20.90
N SER A 553 21.66 0.82 -21.96
CA SER A 553 21.30 1.19 -23.35
C SER A 553 20.00 0.53 -23.80
N GLU A 554 19.45 -0.38 -22.99
CA GLU A 554 18.16 -1.01 -23.23
C GLU A 554 16.97 -0.15 -22.78
N GLY A 555 17.24 1.03 -22.21
CA GLY A 555 16.22 1.95 -21.70
C GLY A 555 16.00 1.82 -20.20
N ASN A 556 14.92 2.43 -19.71
CA ASN A 556 14.62 2.57 -18.28
C ASN A 556 13.58 1.55 -17.83
N PHE A 557 13.81 0.29 -18.21
CA PHE A 557 12.87 -0.82 -18.01
C PHE A 557 13.59 -2.02 -17.40
N ILE A 558 12.81 -2.93 -16.83
CA ILE A 558 13.29 -4.21 -16.34
C ILE A 558 13.27 -5.20 -17.49
N VAL A 559 14.45 -5.77 -17.78
CA VAL A 559 14.55 -6.94 -18.66
C VAL A 559 14.72 -8.16 -17.77
N THR A 560 13.77 -9.09 -17.83
CA THR A 560 13.81 -10.33 -17.04
C THR A 560 14.19 -11.50 -17.93
N ILE A 561 15.30 -12.16 -17.63
CA ILE A 561 15.65 -13.44 -18.24
C ILE A 561 15.01 -14.57 -17.43
N THR A 562 14.19 -15.39 -18.10
CA THR A 562 13.56 -16.59 -17.56
C THR A 562 14.19 -17.84 -18.15
N ASP A 563 14.13 -18.96 -17.43
CA ASP A 563 14.71 -20.25 -17.85
C ASP A 563 16.21 -20.19 -18.21
N PHE A 564 17.00 -19.35 -17.51
CA PHE A 564 18.45 -19.28 -17.70
C PHE A 564 19.14 -20.50 -17.07
N ASP A 565 19.89 -21.28 -17.86
CA ASP A 565 20.72 -22.39 -17.40
C ASP A 565 22.17 -21.93 -17.18
N SER A 566 22.56 -21.65 -15.93
CA SER A 566 23.94 -21.25 -15.59
C SER A 566 25.06 -22.17 -16.07
N SER A 567 24.76 -23.42 -16.42
CA SER A 567 25.74 -24.38 -16.92
C SER A 567 25.90 -24.38 -18.45
N GLN A 568 24.90 -23.87 -19.18
CA GLN A 568 24.86 -23.88 -20.64
C GLN A 568 24.80 -22.47 -21.25
N ASP A 569 24.22 -21.52 -20.53
CA ASP A 569 23.96 -20.16 -20.98
C ASP A 569 25.03 -19.18 -20.49
N LYS A 570 25.09 -18.04 -21.17
CA LYS A 570 25.94 -16.93 -20.76
C LYS A 570 25.29 -15.58 -21.02
N ILE A 571 25.74 -14.58 -20.28
CA ILE A 571 25.38 -13.18 -20.48
C ILE A 571 26.59 -12.44 -21.04
N VAL A 572 26.35 -11.65 -22.08
CA VAL A 572 27.34 -10.75 -22.67
C VAL A 572 26.86 -9.33 -22.45
N PHE A 573 27.53 -8.60 -21.57
CA PHE A 573 27.32 -7.16 -21.45
C PHE A 573 28.11 -6.45 -22.55
N VAL A 574 27.41 -5.70 -23.38
CA VAL A 574 27.98 -4.95 -24.49
C VAL A 574 28.20 -3.51 -24.06
N ASN A 575 29.46 -3.12 -23.87
CA ASN A 575 29.85 -1.76 -23.52
C ASN A 575 29.87 -0.88 -24.78
N VAL A 576 28.79 -0.14 -25.00
CA VAL A 576 28.56 0.69 -26.18
C VAL A 576 29.52 1.88 -26.17
N GLY A 577 30.44 1.92 -27.14
CA GLY A 577 31.45 2.97 -27.26
C GLY A 577 32.59 2.90 -26.22
N GLY A 578 32.62 1.86 -25.39
CA GLY A 578 33.66 1.61 -24.39
C GLY A 578 34.61 0.47 -24.75
N ASP A 579 35.51 0.14 -23.83
CA ASP A 579 36.47 -0.98 -23.94
C ASP A 579 35.90 -2.27 -23.32
N ASN A 580 36.53 -3.42 -23.61
CA ASN A 580 36.25 -4.67 -22.90
C ASN A 580 36.62 -4.51 -21.42
N LEU A 581 35.82 -5.10 -20.53
CA LEU A 581 36.06 -5.09 -19.09
C LEU A 581 36.18 -6.51 -18.55
N THR A 582 36.89 -6.66 -17.44
CA THR A 582 36.76 -7.83 -16.57
C THR A 582 35.48 -7.72 -15.73
N VAL A 583 35.00 -8.86 -15.19
CA VAL A 583 33.85 -8.86 -14.28
C VAL A 583 34.12 -7.96 -13.07
N ASP A 584 35.31 -8.00 -12.49
CA ASP A 584 35.69 -7.14 -11.36
C ASP A 584 35.67 -5.64 -11.71
N GLU A 585 36.11 -5.27 -12.92
CA GLU A 585 36.05 -3.89 -13.40
C GLU A 585 34.60 -3.44 -13.62
N PHE A 586 33.75 -4.30 -14.18
CA PHE A 586 32.33 -4.04 -14.36
C PHE A 586 31.60 -3.83 -13.02
N LYS A 587 31.84 -4.72 -12.04
CA LYS A 587 31.31 -4.60 -10.66
C LYS A 587 31.75 -3.31 -9.96
N GLY A 588 32.90 -2.77 -10.35
CA GLY A 588 33.47 -1.55 -9.78
C GLY A 588 33.05 -0.26 -10.50
N LEU A 589 32.26 -0.34 -11.56
CA LEU A 589 31.76 0.86 -12.25
C LEU A 589 30.82 1.64 -11.34
N GLY A 590 30.93 2.96 -11.37
CA GLY A 590 29.88 3.81 -10.81
C GLY A 590 28.57 3.53 -11.55
N GLY A 591 27.47 3.41 -10.82
CA GLY A 591 26.16 3.17 -11.43
C GLY A 591 25.87 1.75 -11.89
N VAL A 592 26.64 0.76 -11.46
CA VAL A 592 26.23 -0.65 -11.53
C VAL A 592 26.00 -1.14 -10.11
N GLU A 593 24.78 -1.57 -9.81
CA GLU A 593 24.42 -2.20 -8.54
C GLU A 593 23.97 -3.64 -8.81
N ILE A 594 24.69 -4.60 -8.23
CA ILE A 594 24.31 -6.00 -8.28
C ILE A 594 23.62 -6.34 -6.97
N SER A 595 22.36 -6.72 -7.09
CA SER A 595 21.50 -7.11 -5.98
C SER A 595 20.80 -8.41 -6.36
N GLY A 596 19.94 -8.88 -5.47
CA GLY A 596 19.29 -10.18 -5.56
C GLY A 596 19.09 -10.67 -4.15
N ASN A 597 18.16 -11.59 -3.94
CA ASN A 597 18.03 -12.25 -2.66
C ASN A 597 17.96 -13.76 -2.87
N SER A 598 18.38 -14.49 -1.85
CA SER A 598 18.39 -15.96 -1.95
C SER A 598 16.97 -16.57 -1.92
N PHE A 599 15.95 -15.75 -1.64
CA PHE A 599 14.56 -16.18 -1.41
C PHE A 599 13.71 -16.15 -2.68
N ASP A 600 13.85 -15.12 -3.51
CA ASP A 600 13.26 -15.02 -4.85
C ASP A 600 14.09 -15.79 -5.89
N ASN A 601 15.28 -16.25 -5.49
CA ASN A 601 16.24 -16.95 -6.34
C ASN A 601 16.48 -16.16 -7.64
N GLN A 602 16.66 -14.85 -7.50
CA GLN A 602 16.85 -13.92 -8.60
C GLN A 602 18.15 -13.13 -8.42
N THR A 603 18.83 -12.87 -9.54
CA THR A 603 19.96 -11.95 -9.61
C THR A 603 19.52 -10.71 -10.36
N ARG A 604 19.77 -9.52 -9.80
CA ARG A 604 19.36 -8.22 -10.35
C ARG A 604 20.58 -7.34 -10.56
N ILE A 605 20.68 -6.73 -11.72
CA ILE A 605 21.76 -5.84 -12.10
C ILE A 605 21.13 -4.52 -12.51
N LEU A 606 21.18 -3.55 -11.62
CA LEU A 606 20.60 -2.22 -11.77
C LEU A 606 21.67 -1.26 -12.31
N PHE A 607 21.29 -0.49 -13.32
CA PHE A 607 22.13 0.55 -13.90
C PHE A 607 21.70 1.93 -13.39
N ASP A 608 22.62 2.88 -13.42
CA ASP A 608 22.37 4.23 -12.95
C ASP A 608 21.29 4.92 -13.78
N LYS A 609 20.75 5.99 -13.20
CA LYS A 609 19.76 6.81 -13.87
C LYS A 609 20.36 7.49 -15.11
N ASP A 610 19.64 7.41 -16.22
CA ASP A 610 19.96 8.12 -17.44
C ASP A 610 19.68 9.63 -17.31
N SER A 611 19.89 10.38 -18.40
CA SER A 611 19.63 11.83 -18.42
C SER A 611 18.16 12.23 -18.23
N SER A 612 17.22 11.28 -18.32
CA SER A 612 15.80 11.46 -18.05
C SER A 612 15.41 11.06 -16.61
N GLY A 613 16.34 10.49 -15.84
CA GLY A 613 16.14 10.09 -14.44
C GLY A 613 15.63 8.66 -14.26
N GLY A 614 15.40 7.91 -15.34
CA GLY A 614 15.02 6.50 -15.27
C GLY A 614 16.26 5.59 -15.24
N SER A 615 16.13 4.41 -14.65
CA SER A 615 17.19 3.40 -14.56
C SER A 615 16.76 2.13 -15.29
N GLY A 616 17.71 1.48 -15.97
CA GLY A 616 17.48 0.15 -16.55
C GLY A 616 17.94 -0.95 -15.62
N GLU A 617 17.30 -2.11 -15.72
CA GLU A 617 17.61 -3.27 -14.89
C GLU A 617 17.65 -4.55 -15.72
N LEU A 618 18.58 -5.45 -15.38
CA LEU A 618 18.58 -6.83 -15.84
C LEU A 618 18.31 -7.77 -14.66
N ALA A 619 17.19 -8.47 -14.69
CA ALA A 619 16.82 -9.50 -13.72
C ALA A 619 17.02 -10.89 -14.33
N ILE A 620 17.50 -11.85 -13.55
CA ILE A 620 17.76 -13.23 -13.98
C ILE A 620 17.04 -14.16 -13.00
N ASN A 621 15.96 -14.77 -13.45
CA ASN A 621 15.13 -15.64 -12.63
C ASN A 621 15.74 -17.04 -12.51
N GLY A 622 15.65 -17.62 -11.31
CA GLY A 622 16.06 -18.99 -11.05
C GLY A 622 17.51 -19.15 -10.59
N ILE A 623 18.27 -18.06 -10.45
CA ILE A 623 19.65 -18.05 -9.96
C ILE A 623 19.86 -16.86 -9.03
N TYR A 624 20.38 -17.12 -7.83
CA TYR A 624 20.94 -16.10 -6.93
C TYR A 624 22.47 -16.05 -7.03
N ASP A 625 23.00 -14.91 -7.48
CA ASP A 625 24.42 -14.69 -7.71
C ASP A 625 24.80 -13.21 -7.48
N SER A 626 24.80 -12.79 -6.21
CA SER A 626 25.09 -11.41 -5.81
C SER A 626 26.53 -10.97 -6.10
N ASP A 627 27.43 -11.89 -6.44
CA ASP A 627 28.82 -11.59 -6.80
C ASP A 627 29.19 -11.92 -8.25
N LEU A 628 28.24 -12.38 -9.06
CA LEU A 628 28.42 -12.78 -10.46
C LEU A 628 29.51 -13.85 -10.65
N SER A 629 29.62 -14.79 -9.71
CA SER A 629 30.63 -15.86 -9.73
C SER A 629 30.12 -17.19 -10.29
N THR A 630 28.81 -17.39 -10.32
CA THR A 630 28.15 -18.63 -10.77
C THR A 630 27.65 -18.53 -12.21
N ILE A 631 27.25 -17.33 -12.64
CA ILE A 631 26.79 -17.05 -13.99
C ILE A 631 28.00 -16.82 -14.89
N THR A 632 27.98 -17.40 -16.10
CA THR A 632 29.02 -17.13 -17.09
C THR A 632 28.79 -15.76 -17.71
N ILE A 633 29.70 -14.81 -17.46
CA ILE A 633 29.59 -13.42 -17.94
C ILE A 633 30.82 -13.02 -18.75
N GLU A 634 30.58 -12.34 -19.88
CA GLU A 634 31.59 -11.63 -20.66
C GLU A 634 31.20 -10.15 -20.78
N ILE A 635 32.18 -9.24 -20.70
CA ILE A 635 31.95 -7.80 -20.91
C ILE A 635 32.81 -7.34 -22.09
N LEU A 636 32.16 -7.06 -23.21
CA LEU A 636 32.80 -6.79 -24.49
C LEU A 636 32.45 -5.38 -24.98
N SER A 637 33.43 -4.70 -25.59
CA SER A 637 33.17 -3.54 -26.43
C SER A 637 32.27 -3.94 -27.60
N ASP A 638 31.36 -3.06 -27.98
CA ASP A 638 30.56 -3.17 -29.22
C ASP A 638 31.42 -3.45 -30.47
N THR A 639 32.65 -2.94 -30.50
CA THR A 639 33.61 -3.17 -31.60
C THR A 639 34.23 -4.57 -31.62
N ASN A 640 34.16 -5.31 -30.52
CA ASN A 640 34.72 -6.66 -30.36
C ASN A 640 33.65 -7.75 -30.39
N LEU A 641 32.38 -7.39 -30.56
CA LEU A 641 31.29 -8.35 -30.73
C LEU A 641 31.47 -9.07 -32.07
N THR A 642 31.61 -10.41 -32.04
CA THR A 642 31.62 -11.19 -33.28
C THR A 642 30.22 -11.16 -33.91
N ALA A 643 30.14 -10.72 -35.17
CA ALA A 643 28.88 -10.66 -35.91
C ALA A 643 28.13 -12.00 -35.84
N SER A 644 26.89 -11.97 -35.34
CA SER A 644 26.00 -13.12 -35.34
C SER A 644 25.83 -13.61 -36.77
N SER A 645 26.03 -14.91 -37.01
CA SER A 645 25.49 -15.53 -38.23
C SER A 645 23.98 -15.61 -38.07
N SER A 646 23.30 -14.49 -38.33
CA SER A 646 21.85 -14.37 -38.26
C SER A 646 21.20 -15.52 -39.03
N GLY A 647 20.63 -16.48 -38.31
CA GLY A 647 19.66 -17.41 -38.84
C GLY A 647 18.41 -16.60 -39.17
N ASP A 648 18.27 -16.27 -40.45
CA ASP A 648 17.06 -15.74 -41.07
C ASP A 648 15.88 -16.69 -40.75
N PHE A 649 15.07 -16.33 -39.74
CA PHE A 649 13.75 -16.91 -39.54
C PHE A 649 12.73 -15.98 -40.22
N GLY A 650 12.47 -16.28 -41.49
CA GLY A 650 11.34 -15.74 -42.23
C GLY A 650 10.01 -16.39 -41.90
#